data_AF-A0A150U3V4-F1
#
_entry.id   AF-A0A150U3V4-F1
#
_cell.length_a   1.000
_cell.length_b   1.000
_cell.length_c   1.000
_cell.angle_alpha   90.00
_cell.angle_beta   90.00
_cell.angle_gamma   90.00
#
_symmetry.space_group_name_H-M   'P 1'
#
loop_
_entity.id
_entity.type
_entity.pdbx_description
1 polymer ?
#
loop_
_entity_poly.entity_id
_entity_poly.type
_entity_poly.pdbx_seq_one_letter_code
_entity_poly.pdbx_strand_id
1 'polypeptide(L)'
;VPALGAGLTWIVLRTSGAWPAPERPRPTLGDLVGGAALLLGVAAAAKGLLVLASSSADAPLPRALGVALLKKPPVESTFDLTLRQLGHALFPWSAFLPFAVGRLFRAPAAAQGAAAGLDREAGVRIALVVTSALAYGAFALLAPHAGALPFSGPALLAAIAALAVRDLERGAPSSRALAVGCSVLAFVLYRDLVLSPDRALSVFSVDKPVFPKSFEEEAASAMRFVLIAFAGLVALTWFEEQPREIDRGLRAWARRLDADVRAGAEELARIWGGNLLFLLIVLEAALVGVGAMIFVGKRIGWGTVARMPNHLAAYGMNAWWALPLLLAVGPVVLIAVRDAFRFVVARASVPRALGTPLAGLVAGFALSFWYYPALAAQLSPKEVFESYASLRKPGEPLATLGVRSRAAAYYQGGEVASFNDAPQAFAWLAASAAEGSADSAAAPGARRWLVVKSDELPRLNSLFRKQHGRNLPVLDGRSSQIVLASNELGGRPNESWLSRVVLDEPVAPANPLDAMFDDQLEVLGWELTDDEGQQASSVVPQKSYHLRTFFRVHRPITGNWKMFVHIDGFQRRYNGDHAVIEGRYPMSLWQPGDVIVDDHELKLEPNFTPGDYALYVGFFSGDARFEVTRGPEHENRIRAGVIRVR
;
A
#
# COMPACT_ATOMS: atom_id res chain seq x y z
N VAL A 1 -7.05 -15.20 -28.95
CA VAL A 1 -5.63 -15.37 -28.51
C VAL A 1 -5.16 -16.82 -28.62
N PRO A 2 -5.77 -17.85 -28.00
CA PRO A 2 -5.19 -19.21 -28.00
C PRO A 2 -5.03 -19.84 -29.40
N ALA A 3 -6.09 -19.83 -30.22
CA ALA A 3 -6.07 -20.39 -31.57
C ALA A 3 -5.07 -19.64 -32.49
N LEU A 4 -5.14 -18.31 -32.49
CA LEU A 4 -4.24 -17.47 -33.29
C LEU A 4 -2.78 -17.61 -32.84
N GLY A 5 -2.50 -17.71 -31.53
CA GLY A 5 -1.16 -17.95 -31.01
C GLY A 5 -0.58 -19.29 -31.48
N ALA A 6 -1.36 -20.37 -31.40
CA ALA A 6 -0.96 -21.68 -31.92
C ALA A 6 -0.73 -21.68 -33.44
N GLY A 7 -1.62 -21.03 -34.20
CA GLY A 7 -1.50 -20.90 -35.65
C GLY A 7 -0.28 -20.09 -36.10
N LEU A 8 -0.01 -18.95 -35.45
CA LEU A 8 1.17 -18.13 -35.72
C LEU A 8 2.46 -18.85 -35.33
N THR A 9 2.46 -19.57 -34.21
CA THR A 9 3.57 -20.42 -33.79
C THR A 9 3.88 -21.48 -34.84
N TRP A 10 2.84 -22.15 -35.35
CA TRP A 10 2.99 -23.13 -36.43
C TRP A 10 3.59 -22.51 -37.70
N ILE A 11 3.13 -21.32 -38.12
CA ILE A 11 3.75 -20.60 -39.25
C ILE A 11 5.24 -20.38 -39.00
N VAL A 12 5.59 -19.79 -37.85
CA VAL A 12 6.99 -19.45 -37.51
C VAL A 12 7.86 -20.70 -37.52
N LEU A 13 7.38 -21.82 -36.97
CA LEU A 13 8.12 -23.09 -36.97
C LEU A 13 8.31 -23.65 -38.39
N ARG A 14 7.30 -23.50 -39.26
CA ARG A 14 7.39 -23.96 -40.66
C ARG A 14 8.31 -23.10 -41.51
N THR A 15 8.31 -21.78 -41.34
CA THR A 15 9.10 -20.85 -42.15
C THR A 15 10.55 -20.71 -41.67
N SER A 16 10.82 -20.91 -40.38
CA SER A 16 12.16 -20.82 -39.81
C SER A 16 13.05 -22.04 -40.08
N GLY A 17 12.50 -23.13 -40.64
CA GLY A 17 13.23 -24.39 -40.82
C GLY A 17 13.50 -25.14 -39.50
N ALA A 18 12.92 -24.70 -38.38
CA ALA A 18 13.08 -25.33 -37.07
C ALA A 18 12.35 -26.69 -36.97
N TRP A 19 11.42 -26.99 -37.88
CA TRP A 19 10.83 -28.32 -38.03
C TRP A 19 11.52 -29.04 -39.19
N PRO A 20 12.01 -30.28 -39.02
CA PRO A 20 12.50 -31.08 -40.14
C PRO A 20 11.49 -31.11 -41.30
N ALA A 21 12.00 -30.95 -42.53
CA ALA A 21 11.18 -31.05 -43.73
C ALA A 21 10.45 -32.41 -43.73
N PRO A 22 9.14 -32.43 -44.02
CA PRO A 22 8.39 -33.68 -43.96
C PRO A 22 8.96 -34.67 -44.98
N GLU A 23 9.26 -35.90 -44.54
CA GLU A 23 9.80 -36.98 -45.40
C GLU A 23 8.84 -37.38 -46.54
N ARG A 24 7.58 -36.93 -46.49
CA ARG A 24 6.54 -37.20 -47.49
C ARG A 24 5.82 -35.91 -47.87
N PRO A 25 5.33 -35.79 -49.12
CA PRO A 25 4.60 -34.60 -49.61
C PRO A 25 3.19 -34.42 -49.02
N ARG A 26 2.81 -35.17 -47.96
CA ARG A 26 1.47 -35.11 -47.36
C ARG A 26 1.49 -34.24 -46.09
N PRO A 27 0.46 -33.41 -45.88
CA PRO A 27 0.34 -32.60 -44.66
C PRO A 27 0.25 -33.52 -43.44
N THR A 28 0.99 -33.18 -42.38
CA THR A 28 0.93 -33.89 -41.11
C THR A 28 -0.31 -33.47 -40.32
N LEU A 29 -0.71 -34.25 -39.31
CA LEU A 29 -1.78 -33.85 -38.38
C LEU A 29 -1.48 -32.49 -37.72
N GLY A 30 -0.20 -32.22 -37.41
CA GLY A 30 0.24 -30.93 -36.87
C GLY A 30 0.01 -29.77 -37.83
N ASP A 31 0.13 -29.99 -39.14
CA ASP A 31 -0.15 -28.98 -40.16
C ASP A 31 -1.64 -28.69 -40.30
N LEU A 32 -2.46 -29.74 -40.25
CA LEU A 32 -3.91 -29.58 -40.30
C LEU A 32 -4.40 -28.82 -39.07
N VAL A 33 -3.90 -29.17 -37.88
CA VAL A 33 -4.25 -28.48 -36.63
C VAL A 33 -3.71 -27.05 -36.61
N GLY A 34 -2.46 -26.82 -37.01
CA GLY A 34 -1.85 -25.49 -37.07
C GLY A 34 -2.55 -24.56 -38.05
N GLY A 35 -2.84 -25.05 -39.26
CA GLY A 35 -3.60 -24.32 -40.27
C GLY A 35 -5.04 -24.01 -39.83
N ALA A 36 -5.74 -24.99 -39.24
CA ALA A 36 -7.09 -24.78 -38.70
C ALA A 36 -7.08 -23.76 -37.54
N ALA A 37 -6.12 -23.84 -36.63
CA ALA A 37 -5.96 -22.89 -35.52
C ALA A 37 -5.69 -21.47 -36.03
N LEU A 38 -4.87 -21.32 -37.07
CA LEU A 38 -4.64 -20.04 -37.72
C LEU A 38 -5.92 -19.46 -38.32
N LEU A 39 -6.63 -20.25 -39.13
CA LEU A 39 -7.88 -19.81 -39.77
C LEU A 39 -8.92 -19.38 -38.73
N LEU A 40 -9.15 -20.21 -37.70
CA LEU A 40 -10.05 -19.89 -36.59
C LEU A 40 -9.59 -18.64 -35.83
N GLY A 41 -8.30 -18.52 -35.59
CA GLY A 41 -7.69 -17.39 -34.90
C GLY A 41 -7.85 -16.07 -35.64
N VAL A 42 -7.57 -16.06 -36.94
CA VAL A 42 -7.72 -14.89 -37.82
C VAL A 42 -9.19 -14.51 -37.95
N ALA A 43 -10.09 -15.48 -38.17
CA ALA A 43 -11.52 -15.23 -38.23
C ALA A 43 -12.06 -14.61 -36.93
N ALA A 44 -11.63 -15.12 -35.78
CA ALA A 44 -12.00 -14.57 -34.47
C ALA A 44 -11.46 -13.17 -34.25
N ALA A 45 -10.20 -12.90 -34.63
CA ALA A 45 -9.60 -11.56 -34.53
C ALA A 45 -10.31 -10.55 -35.45
N ALA A 46 -10.58 -10.93 -36.70
CA ALA A 46 -11.32 -10.10 -37.65
C ALA A 46 -12.73 -9.80 -37.14
N LYS A 47 -13.45 -10.81 -36.63
CA LYS A 47 -14.75 -10.61 -36.00
C LYS A 47 -14.68 -9.66 -34.79
N GLY A 48 -13.68 -9.81 -33.92
CA GLY A 48 -13.47 -8.93 -32.79
C GLY A 48 -13.24 -7.47 -33.18
N LEU A 49 -12.39 -7.24 -34.19
CA LEU A 49 -12.12 -5.90 -34.73
C LEU A 49 -13.36 -5.29 -35.40
N LEU A 50 -14.12 -6.08 -36.16
CA LEU A 50 -15.36 -5.62 -36.79
C LEU A 50 -16.41 -5.22 -35.73
N VAL A 51 -16.59 -6.04 -34.70
CA VAL A 51 -17.54 -5.73 -33.61
C VAL A 51 -17.07 -4.49 -32.84
N LEU A 52 -15.76 -4.35 -32.59
CA LEU A 52 -15.21 -3.15 -31.94
C LEU A 52 -15.47 -1.89 -32.78
N ALA A 53 -15.22 -1.95 -34.09
CA ALA A 53 -15.43 -0.83 -35.00
C ALA A 53 -16.92 -0.47 -35.16
N SER A 54 -17.83 -1.43 -35.03
CA SER A 54 -19.28 -1.20 -35.16
C SER A 54 -19.98 -0.85 -33.84
N SER A 55 -19.29 -0.91 -32.70
CA SER A 55 -19.87 -0.66 -31.37
C SER A 55 -19.66 0.79 -30.93
N SER A 56 -20.61 1.33 -30.17
CA SER A 56 -20.50 2.66 -29.57
C SER A 56 -20.56 2.59 -28.04
N ALA A 57 -19.97 3.58 -27.37
CA ALA A 57 -19.99 3.68 -25.90
C ALA A 57 -21.37 4.05 -25.32
N ASP A 58 -22.31 4.48 -26.18
CA ASP A 58 -23.70 4.76 -25.81
C ASP A 58 -24.62 3.53 -25.96
N ALA A 59 -24.13 2.47 -26.60
CA ALA A 59 -24.90 1.24 -26.81
C ALA A 59 -24.84 0.30 -25.59
N PRO A 60 -25.85 -0.59 -25.41
CA PRO A 60 -25.79 -1.66 -24.42
C PRO A 60 -24.55 -2.53 -24.61
N LEU A 61 -24.04 -3.14 -23.53
CA LEU A 61 -22.84 -3.99 -23.54
C LEU A 61 -22.82 -4.95 -24.74
N PRO A 62 -21.88 -4.79 -25.69
CA PRO A 62 -21.80 -5.66 -26.84
C PRO A 62 -21.40 -7.06 -26.38
N ARG A 63 -22.36 -8.01 -26.32
CA ARG A 63 -22.15 -9.36 -25.80
C ARG A 63 -20.99 -10.10 -26.48
N ALA A 64 -20.72 -9.81 -27.75
CA ALA A 64 -19.63 -10.39 -28.50
C ALA A 64 -18.23 -9.85 -28.11
N LEU A 65 -18.15 -8.63 -27.58
CA LEU A 65 -16.91 -8.08 -26.99
C LEU A 65 -16.76 -8.49 -25.53
N GLY A 66 -17.88 -8.64 -24.81
CA GLY A 66 -17.88 -9.00 -23.39
C GLY A 66 -17.35 -7.88 -22.47
N VAL A 67 -17.15 -6.67 -23.00
CA VAL A 67 -16.67 -5.49 -22.26
C VAL A 67 -17.56 -4.28 -22.57
N ALA A 68 -17.71 -3.38 -21.59
CA ALA A 68 -18.33 -2.08 -21.82
C ALA A 68 -17.31 -1.13 -22.45
N LEU A 69 -17.76 -0.29 -23.39
CA LEU A 69 -16.91 0.71 -24.02
C LEU A 69 -17.01 2.04 -23.29
N LEU A 70 -15.87 2.70 -23.11
CA LEU A 70 -15.74 3.98 -22.44
C LEU A 70 -16.05 5.12 -23.42
N LYS A 71 -16.81 6.12 -22.95
CA LYS A 71 -17.09 7.35 -23.71
C LYS A 71 -15.86 8.22 -23.93
N LYS A 72 -14.96 8.23 -22.95
CA LYS A 72 -13.70 8.96 -23.00
C LYS A 72 -12.55 7.98 -22.76
N PRO A 73 -11.54 7.94 -23.64
CA PRO A 73 -10.39 7.08 -23.44
C PRO A 73 -9.64 7.49 -22.15
N PRO A 74 -9.02 6.52 -21.45
CA PRO A 74 -8.10 6.82 -20.34
C PRO A 74 -6.97 7.74 -20.79
N VAL A 75 -6.40 8.51 -19.86
CA VAL A 75 -5.27 9.43 -20.15
C VAL A 75 -4.04 8.65 -20.64
N GLU A 76 -3.82 7.46 -20.11
CA GLU A 76 -2.80 6.50 -20.57
C GLU A 76 -3.48 5.51 -21.52
N SER A 77 -3.43 5.75 -22.83
CA SER A 77 -4.42 5.14 -23.74
C SER A 77 -3.96 3.91 -24.53
N THR A 78 -2.80 3.31 -24.28
CA THR A 78 -2.38 2.10 -25.03
C THR A 78 -1.48 1.14 -24.22
N PHE A 79 -0.18 1.15 -24.53
CA PHE A 79 0.85 0.26 -24.04
C PHE A 79 1.11 0.47 -22.55
N ASP A 80 1.25 1.73 -22.14
CA ASP A 80 1.65 2.10 -20.77
C ASP A 80 0.63 1.64 -19.73
N LEU A 81 -0.67 1.71 -20.05
CA LEU A 81 -1.72 1.26 -19.14
C LEU A 81 -1.62 -0.25 -18.88
N THR A 82 -1.47 -1.04 -19.95
CA THR A 82 -1.39 -2.51 -19.83
C THR A 82 -0.10 -2.92 -19.12
N LEU A 83 1.03 -2.29 -19.46
CA LEU A 83 2.31 -2.59 -18.81
C LEU A 83 2.30 -2.18 -17.33
N ARG A 84 1.80 -0.99 -17.00
CA ARG A 84 1.64 -0.51 -15.63
C ARG A 84 0.73 -1.44 -14.83
N GLN A 85 -0.39 -1.84 -15.41
CA GLN A 85 -1.32 -2.77 -14.76
C GLN A 85 -0.64 -4.12 -14.47
N LEU A 86 0.05 -4.72 -15.45
CA LEU A 86 0.77 -5.98 -15.26
C LEU A 86 1.90 -5.87 -14.25
N GLY A 87 2.61 -4.72 -14.21
CA GLY A 87 3.68 -4.46 -13.25
C GLY A 87 3.22 -4.60 -11.81
N HIS A 88 2.07 -4.03 -11.47
CA HIS A 88 1.52 -4.07 -10.12
C HIS A 88 0.71 -5.35 -9.86
N ALA A 89 -0.11 -5.79 -10.83
CA ALA A 89 -1.00 -6.95 -10.66
C ALA A 89 -0.23 -8.27 -10.53
N LEU A 90 0.96 -8.36 -11.12
CA LEU A 90 1.82 -9.54 -11.04
C LEU A 90 2.93 -9.40 -10.00
N PHE A 91 2.96 -8.34 -9.19
CA PHE A 91 3.97 -8.19 -8.14
C PHE A 91 3.89 -9.39 -7.17
N PRO A 92 5.02 -10.03 -6.83
CA PRO A 92 6.40 -9.65 -7.16
C PRO A 92 6.99 -10.30 -8.43
N TRP A 93 6.27 -11.22 -9.08
CA TRP A 93 6.74 -11.89 -10.31
C TRP A 93 7.02 -10.94 -11.48
N SER A 94 6.33 -9.81 -11.55
CA SER A 94 6.59 -8.73 -12.52
C SER A 94 8.04 -8.25 -12.50
N ALA A 95 8.75 -8.35 -11.38
CA ALA A 95 10.17 -8.02 -11.30
C ALA A 95 11.09 -9.08 -11.93
N PHE A 96 10.66 -10.35 -11.96
CA PHE A 96 11.42 -11.47 -12.52
C PHE A 96 11.13 -11.68 -14.01
N LEU A 97 9.89 -11.44 -14.43
CA LEU A 97 9.39 -11.73 -15.77
C LEU A 97 10.21 -11.12 -16.92
N PRO A 98 10.67 -9.85 -16.89
CA PRO A 98 11.49 -9.29 -17.97
C PRO A 98 12.75 -10.11 -18.26
N PHE A 99 13.40 -10.63 -17.22
CA PHE A 99 14.59 -11.45 -17.36
C PHE A 99 14.27 -12.88 -17.79
N ALA A 100 13.14 -13.42 -17.33
CA ALA A 100 12.65 -14.73 -17.78
C ALA A 100 12.32 -14.71 -19.28
N VAL A 101 11.67 -13.64 -19.76
CA VAL A 101 11.43 -13.40 -21.20
C VAL A 101 12.75 -13.35 -21.97
N GLY A 102 13.76 -12.64 -21.45
CA GLY A 102 15.09 -12.61 -22.05
C GLY A 102 15.74 -14.00 -22.22
N ARG A 103 15.42 -14.96 -21.35
CA ARG A 103 15.93 -16.35 -21.46
C ARG A 103 15.26 -17.17 -22.55
N LEU A 104 14.07 -16.81 -23.01
CA LEU A 104 13.41 -17.50 -24.13
C LEU A 104 14.24 -17.44 -25.42
N PHE A 105 15.07 -16.41 -25.56
CA PHE A 105 15.95 -16.21 -26.72
C PHE A 105 17.30 -16.93 -26.59
N ARG A 106 17.55 -17.65 -25.49
CA ARG A 106 18.75 -18.48 -25.34
C ARG A 106 18.48 -19.89 -25.82
N ALA A 107 19.51 -20.53 -26.39
CA ALA A 107 19.43 -21.93 -26.78
C ALA A 107 19.08 -22.82 -25.56
N PRO A 108 18.20 -23.83 -25.73
CA PRO A 108 17.89 -24.79 -24.68
C PRO A 108 19.16 -25.40 -24.10
N ALA A 109 19.25 -25.47 -22.76
CA ALA A 109 20.33 -26.21 -22.11
C ALA A 109 20.11 -27.72 -22.36
N ALA A 110 20.95 -28.32 -23.20
CA ALA A 110 20.86 -29.74 -23.52
C ALA A 110 21.27 -30.60 -22.32
N ALA A 111 20.40 -31.49 -21.86
CA ALA A 111 20.83 -32.63 -21.07
C ALA A 111 21.70 -33.52 -21.98
N GLN A 112 22.85 -34.00 -21.47
CA GLN A 112 23.78 -34.85 -22.22
C GLN A 112 23.01 -36.02 -22.87
N GLY A 113 23.01 -36.08 -24.22
CA GLY A 113 22.44 -37.19 -25.00
C GLY A 113 21.04 -37.01 -25.62
N ALA A 114 20.34 -35.88 -25.44
CA ALA A 114 18.95 -35.73 -25.89
C ALA A 114 18.75 -34.80 -27.11
N ALA A 115 19.32 -35.14 -28.27
CA ALA A 115 19.15 -34.35 -29.50
C ALA A 115 17.67 -34.22 -29.96
N ALA A 116 16.87 -35.28 -29.81
CA ALA A 116 15.47 -35.32 -30.25
C ALA A 116 14.50 -34.45 -29.42
N GLY A 117 14.93 -33.91 -28.27
CA GLY A 117 14.10 -33.06 -27.40
C GLY A 117 14.23 -31.55 -27.67
N LEU A 118 15.27 -31.14 -28.39
CA LEU A 118 15.63 -29.72 -28.58
C LEU A 118 14.61 -29.00 -29.47
N ASP A 119 14.12 -29.65 -30.53
CA ASP A 119 13.15 -29.07 -31.47
C ASP A 119 11.79 -28.79 -30.79
N ARG A 120 11.36 -29.70 -29.91
CA ARG A 120 10.11 -29.52 -29.15
C ARG A 120 10.21 -28.35 -28.17
N GLU A 121 11.35 -28.21 -27.50
CA GLU A 121 11.56 -27.13 -26.55
C GLU A 121 11.68 -25.77 -27.24
N ALA A 122 12.36 -25.69 -28.37
CA ALA A 122 12.36 -24.50 -29.23
C ALA A 122 10.92 -24.13 -29.66
N GLY A 123 10.11 -25.13 -30.03
CA GLY A 123 8.69 -24.95 -30.31
C GLY A 123 7.89 -24.35 -29.16
N VAL A 124 8.11 -24.83 -27.92
CA VAL A 124 7.46 -24.27 -26.72
C VAL A 124 7.90 -22.83 -26.47
N ARG A 125 9.19 -22.50 -26.60
CA ARG A 125 9.69 -21.13 -26.40
C ARG A 125 9.06 -20.16 -27.41
N ILE A 126 9.01 -20.55 -28.69
CA ILE A 126 8.36 -19.76 -29.74
C ILE A 126 6.86 -19.61 -29.43
N ALA A 127 6.19 -20.68 -29.02
CA ALA A 127 4.78 -20.65 -28.66
C ALA A 127 4.49 -19.65 -27.53
N LEU A 128 5.34 -19.66 -26.50
CA LEU A 128 5.22 -18.75 -25.36
C LEU A 128 5.43 -17.30 -25.79
N VAL A 129 6.49 -16.99 -26.54
CA VAL A 129 6.77 -15.63 -27.04
C VAL A 129 5.64 -15.11 -27.91
N VAL A 130 5.23 -15.89 -28.92
CA VAL A 130 4.20 -15.50 -29.89
C VAL A 130 2.86 -15.30 -29.19
N THR A 131 2.46 -16.25 -28.35
CA THR A 131 1.14 -16.20 -27.71
C THR A 131 1.09 -15.13 -26.61
N SER A 132 2.17 -14.91 -25.85
CA SER A 132 2.21 -13.83 -24.84
C SER A 132 2.21 -12.45 -25.49
N ALA A 133 2.98 -12.27 -26.57
CA ALA A 133 2.99 -11.01 -27.34
C ALA A 133 1.62 -10.73 -27.97
N LEU A 134 0.96 -11.75 -28.51
CA LEU A 134 -0.40 -11.63 -29.03
C LEU A 134 -1.42 -11.29 -27.93
N ALA A 135 -1.32 -11.94 -26.77
CA ALA A 135 -2.18 -11.63 -25.63
C ALA A 135 -2.01 -10.18 -25.19
N TYR A 136 -0.76 -9.74 -25.03
CA TYR A 136 -0.44 -8.36 -24.67
C TYR A 136 -0.95 -7.35 -25.71
N GLY A 137 -0.68 -7.58 -26.99
CA GLY A 137 -1.14 -6.71 -28.08
C GLY A 137 -2.65 -6.61 -28.17
N ALA A 138 -3.38 -7.71 -27.95
CA ALA A 138 -4.85 -7.69 -27.93
C ALA A 138 -5.40 -6.82 -26.79
N PHE A 139 -4.81 -6.89 -25.60
CA PHE A 139 -5.22 -6.06 -24.45
C PHE A 139 -4.83 -4.60 -24.63
N ALA A 140 -3.63 -4.32 -25.14
CA ALA A 140 -3.19 -2.97 -25.46
C ALA A 140 -4.07 -2.30 -26.53
N LEU A 141 -4.61 -3.08 -27.48
CA LEU A 141 -5.58 -2.59 -28.49
C LEU A 141 -6.96 -2.28 -27.89
N LEU A 142 -7.39 -3.06 -26.89
CA LEU A 142 -8.67 -2.85 -26.20
C LEU A 142 -8.61 -1.73 -25.13
N ALA A 143 -7.45 -1.51 -24.52
CA ALA A 143 -7.22 -0.53 -23.45
C ALA A 143 -7.80 0.88 -23.72
N PRO A 144 -7.61 1.51 -24.90
CA PRO A 144 -8.20 2.82 -25.18
C PRO A 144 -9.73 2.84 -25.19
N HIS A 145 -10.35 1.69 -25.46
CA HIS A 145 -11.78 1.54 -25.63
C HIS A 145 -12.49 1.05 -24.36
N ALA A 146 -11.83 0.21 -23.56
CA ALA A 146 -12.44 -0.47 -22.42
C ALA A 146 -11.75 -0.16 -21.08
N GLY A 147 -10.64 0.58 -21.09
CA GLY A 147 -9.84 0.83 -19.90
C GLY A 147 -9.01 -0.38 -19.48
N ALA A 148 -8.67 -0.44 -18.19
CA ALA A 148 -7.97 -1.58 -17.61
C ALA A 148 -8.86 -2.82 -17.61
N LEU A 149 -8.34 -3.95 -18.10
CA LEU A 149 -9.05 -5.23 -18.17
C LEU A 149 -8.23 -6.32 -17.48
N PRO A 150 -8.88 -7.33 -16.85
CA PRO A 150 -8.17 -8.46 -16.29
C PRO A 150 -7.41 -9.21 -17.38
N PHE A 151 -6.08 -9.22 -17.31
CA PHE A 151 -5.23 -9.83 -18.32
C PHE A 151 -5.50 -11.34 -18.43
N SER A 152 -5.71 -11.84 -19.65
CA SER A 152 -6.05 -13.26 -19.88
C SER A 152 -4.85 -14.17 -20.09
N GLY A 153 -3.63 -13.63 -20.13
CA GLY A 153 -2.39 -14.39 -20.37
C GLY A 153 -1.52 -14.74 -19.15
N PRO A 154 -1.94 -14.75 -17.88
CA PRO A 154 -1.02 -14.98 -16.76
C PRO A 154 -0.41 -16.38 -16.78
N ALA A 155 -1.14 -17.39 -17.28
CA ALA A 155 -0.61 -18.75 -17.44
C ALA A 155 0.59 -18.81 -18.41
N LEU A 156 0.59 -17.97 -19.45
CA LEU A 156 1.71 -17.88 -20.40
C LEU A 156 2.93 -17.26 -19.71
N LEU A 157 2.73 -16.19 -18.93
CA LEU A 157 3.80 -15.54 -18.17
C LEU A 157 4.38 -16.47 -17.09
N ALA A 158 3.52 -17.23 -16.40
CA ALA A 158 3.93 -18.25 -15.45
C ALA A 158 4.75 -19.36 -16.12
N ALA A 159 4.35 -19.81 -17.31
CA ALA A 159 5.12 -20.79 -18.08
C ALA A 159 6.50 -20.26 -18.52
N ILE A 160 6.59 -18.97 -18.89
CA ILE A 160 7.88 -18.31 -19.18
C ILE A 160 8.78 -18.30 -17.94
N ALA A 161 8.24 -17.92 -16.78
CA ALA A 161 8.98 -17.94 -15.53
C ALA A 161 9.44 -19.37 -15.15
N ALA A 162 8.54 -20.35 -15.28
CA ALA A 162 8.83 -21.76 -15.00
C ALA A 162 9.91 -22.32 -15.93
N LEU A 163 9.89 -21.96 -17.22
CA LEU A 163 10.91 -22.39 -18.18
C LEU A 163 12.28 -21.78 -17.85
N ALA A 164 12.33 -20.51 -17.44
CA ALA A 164 13.58 -19.91 -16.95
C ALA A 164 14.13 -20.67 -15.72
N VAL A 165 13.28 -21.01 -14.74
CA VAL A 165 13.69 -21.80 -13.56
C VAL A 165 14.16 -23.21 -13.97
N ARG A 166 13.46 -23.85 -14.90
CA ARG A 166 13.82 -25.18 -15.43
C ARG A 166 15.15 -25.18 -16.18
N ASP A 167 15.45 -24.10 -16.90
CA ASP A 167 16.76 -23.93 -17.55
C ASP A 167 17.88 -23.92 -16.51
N LEU A 168 17.69 -23.18 -15.42
CA LEU A 168 18.67 -23.15 -14.32
C LEU A 168 18.84 -24.52 -13.68
N GLU A 169 17.74 -25.25 -13.46
CA GLU A 169 17.76 -26.62 -12.93
C GLU A 169 18.57 -27.57 -13.82
N ARG A 170 18.49 -27.39 -15.14
CA ARG A 170 19.23 -28.19 -16.14
C ARG A 170 20.68 -27.76 -16.36
N GLY A 171 21.18 -26.82 -15.55
CA GLY A 171 22.57 -26.36 -15.61
C GLY A 171 22.80 -25.16 -16.53
N ALA A 172 21.76 -24.43 -16.94
CA ALA A 172 21.97 -23.12 -17.55
C ALA A 172 22.68 -22.19 -16.55
N PRO A 173 23.57 -21.29 -17.03
CA PRO A 173 24.40 -20.48 -16.15
C PRO A 173 23.57 -19.54 -15.27
N SER A 174 24.04 -19.28 -14.05
CA SER A 174 23.48 -18.23 -13.19
C SER A 174 23.57 -16.84 -13.87
N SER A 175 22.84 -15.84 -13.37
CA SER A 175 22.85 -14.49 -13.94
C SER A 175 22.80 -13.43 -12.85
N ARG A 176 23.95 -12.79 -12.62
CA ARG A 176 24.06 -11.61 -11.74
C ARG A 176 23.17 -10.46 -12.19
N ALA A 177 23.09 -10.23 -13.50
CA ALA A 177 22.22 -9.20 -14.08
C ALA A 177 20.74 -9.47 -13.78
N LEU A 178 20.29 -10.72 -13.85
CA LEU A 178 18.93 -11.10 -13.46
C LEU A 178 18.70 -10.85 -11.97
N ALA A 179 19.61 -11.32 -11.11
CA ALA A 179 19.48 -11.17 -9.66
C ALA A 179 19.38 -9.69 -9.23
N VAL A 180 20.32 -8.87 -9.71
CA VAL A 180 20.35 -7.42 -9.40
C VAL A 180 19.18 -6.71 -10.04
N GLY A 181 18.92 -6.94 -11.32
CA GLY A 181 17.84 -6.28 -12.04
C GLY A 181 16.45 -6.62 -11.49
N CYS A 182 16.22 -7.88 -11.10
CA CYS A 182 15.00 -8.29 -10.42
C CYS A 182 14.86 -7.60 -9.06
N SER A 183 15.95 -7.50 -8.28
CA SER A 183 15.94 -6.81 -6.99
C SER A 183 15.61 -5.32 -7.14
N VAL A 184 16.19 -4.64 -8.14
CA VAL A 184 15.92 -3.23 -8.44
C VAL A 184 14.47 -3.03 -8.89
N LEU A 185 13.98 -3.82 -9.84
CA LEU A 185 12.59 -3.71 -10.29
C LEU A 185 11.58 -4.01 -9.17
N ALA A 186 11.85 -5.01 -8.34
CA ALA A 186 11.02 -5.32 -7.19
C ALA A 186 10.99 -4.16 -6.20
N PHE A 187 12.14 -3.52 -5.94
CA PHE A 187 12.22 -2.34 -5.07
C PHE A 187 11.45 -1.15 -5.64
N VAL A 188 11.57 -0.87 -6.94
CA VAL A 188 10.81 0.21 -7.60
C VAL A 188 9.31 -0.02 -7.48
N LEU A 189 8.84 -1.23 -7.80
CA LEU A 189 7.42 -1.59 -7.69
C LEU A 189 6.91 -1.54 -6.25
N TYR A 190 7.70 -2.03 -5.29
CA TYR A 190 7.40 -1.88 -3.86
C TYR A 190 7.26 -0.39 -3.49
N ARG A 191 8.20 0.45 -3.92
CA ARG A 191 8.16 1.88 -3.58
C ARG A 191 6.92 2.55 -4.15
N ASP A 192 6.53 2.17 -5.36
CA ASP A 192 5.30 2.64 -6.02
C ASP A 192 4.04 2.18 -5.25
N LEU A 193 3.99 0.92 -4.81
CA LEU A 193 2.89 0.38 -3.98
C LEU A 193 2.78 1.06 -2.61
N VAL A 194 3.89 1.50 -2.01
CA VAL A 194 3.86 2.25 -0.74
C VAL A 194 3.45 3.71 -0.95
N LEU A 195 3.85 4.32 -2.06
CA LEU A 195 3.49 5.72 -2.38
C LEU A 195 2.07 5.84 -2.95
N SER A 196 1.57 4.78 -3.58
CA SER A 196 0.25 4.70 -4.19
C SER A 196 -0.38 3.31 -3.92
N PRO A 197 -0.89 3.08 -2.70
CA PRO A 197 -1.42 1.78 -2.27
C PRO A 197 -2.61 1.28 -3.10
N ASP A 198 -3.36 2.19 -3.69
CA ASP A 198 -4.46 1.90 -4.61
C ASP A 198 -4.03 1.03 -5.80
N ARG A 199 -2.76 1.10 -6.21
CA ARG A 199 -2.20 0.28 -7.29
C ARG A 199 -2.16 -1.21 -6.98
N ALA A 200 -2.21 -1.61 -5.71
CA ALA A 200 -2.34 -3.02 -5.32
C ALA A 200 -3.66 -3.63 -5.80
N LEU A 201 -4.67 -2.80 -6.08
CA LEU A 201 -5.97 -3.21 -6.61
C LEU A 201 -5.98 -3.35 -8.14
N SER A 202 -4.85 -3.09 -8.82
CA SER A 202 -4.69 -3.28 -10.27
C SER A 202 -5.04 -4.69 -10.75
N VAL A 203 -4.89 -5.71 -9.90
CA VAL A 203 -5.29 -7.10 -10.19
C VAL A 203 -6.80 -7.23 -10.46
N PHE A 204 -7.61 -6.38 -9.84
CA PHE A 204 -9.07 -6.40 -9.97
C PHE A 204 -9.59 -5.48 -11.09
N SER A 205 -8.72 -4.69 -11.72
CA SER A 205 -9.08 -3.74 -12.79
C SER A 205 -10.21 -2.77 -12.38
N VAL A 206 -10.20 -2.34 -11.12
CA VAL A 206 -11.22 -1.43 -10.57
C VAL A 206 -10.91 0.01 -11.02
N ASP A 207 -11.92 0.72 -11.52
CA ASP A 207 -11.79 2.14 -11.85
C ASP A 207 -11.88 3.00 -10.58
N LYS A 208 -10.91 3.90 -10.39
CA LYS A 208 -10.77 4.79 -9.22
C LYS A 208 -10.93 4.08 -7.86
N PRO A 209 -10.07 3.09 -7.55
CA PRO A 209 -10.17 2.39 -6.28
C PRO A 209 -9.89 3.33 -5.11
N VAL A 210 -10.69 3.22 -4.05
CA VAL A 210 -10.42 3.89 -2.77
C VAL A 210 -9.68 2.91 -1.87
N PHE A 211 -8.43 3.21 -1.56
CA PHE A 211 -7.65 2.40 -0.63
C PHE A 211 -7.95 2.81 0.83
N PRO A 212 -8.17 1.84 1.74
CA PRO A 212 -8.43 2.15 3.16
C PRO A 212 -7.20 2.78 3.83
N LYS A 213 -7.31 4.04 4.27
CA LYS A 213 -6.22 4.76 4.96
C LYS A 213 -5.70 4.03 6.20
N SER A 214 -6.61 3.43 6.97
CA SER A 214 -6.27 2.65 8.18
C SER A 214 -5.41 1.42 7.90
N PHE A 215 -5.32 0.97 6.65
CA PHE A 215 -4.58 -0.21 6.24
C PHE A 215 -3.25 0.11 5.55
N GLU A 216 -2.93 1.38 5.28
CA GLU A 216 -1.72 1.76 4.53
C GLU A 216 -0.42 1.30 5.20
N GLU A 217 -0.32 1.40 6.53
CA GLU A 217 0.87 0.96 7.27
C GLU A 217 1.05 -0.56 7.23
N GLU A 218 -0.02 -1.31 7.50
CA GLU A 218 0.00 -2.77 7.46
C GLU A 218 0.28 -3.25 6.02
N ALA A 219 -0.33 -2.61 5.02
CA ALA A 219 -0.06 -2.86 3.61
C ALA A 219 1.41 -2.65 3.27
N ALA A 220 2.01 -1.55 3.72
CA ALA A 220 3.43 -1.26 3.50
C ALA A 220 4.35 -2.29 4.17
N SER A 221 3.99 -2.76 5.37
CA SER A 221 4.72 -3.82 6.08
C SER A 221 4.68 -5.15 5.33
N ALA A 222 3.48 -5.59 4.93
CA ALA A 222 3.29 -6.81 4.16
C ALA A 222 4.01 -6.76 2.79
N MET A 223 3.92 -5.64 2.08
CA MET A 223 4.61 -5.46 0.79
C MET A 223 6.13 -5.44 0.94
N ARG A 224 6.65 -4.92 2.06
CA ARG A 224 8.08 -4.97 2.38
C ARG A 224 8.55 -6.39 2.64
N PHE A 225 7.76 -7.18 3.38
CA PHE A 225 8.04 -8.60 3.58
C PHE A 225 8.08 -9.35 2.24
N VAL A 226 7.08 -9.13 1.37
CA VAL A 226 7.02 -9.73 0.03
C VAL A 226 8.24 -9.35 -0.80
N LEU A 227 8.64 -8.07 -0.80
CA LEU A 227 9.85 -7.59 -1.46
C LEU A 227 11.09 -8.34 -0.98
N ILE A 228 11.34 -8.34 0.33
CA ILE A 228 12.56 -8.90 0.93
C ILE A 228 12.62 -10.42 0.68
N ALA A 229 11.52 -11.13 0.92
CA ALA A 229 11.44 -12.56 0.72
C ALA A 229 11.64 -12.93 -0.76
N PHE A 230 10.96 -12.23 -1.67
CA PHE A 230 11.02 -12.56 -3.09
C PHE A 230 12.38 -12.19 -3.70
N ALA A 231 12.80 -10.93 -3.58
CA ALA A 231 14.06 -10.46 -4.14
C ALA A 231 15.27 -11.15 -3.50
N GLY A 232 15.24 -11.39 -2.18
CA GLY A 232 16.30 -12.08 -1.46
C GLY A 232 16.50 -13.51 -1.93
N LEU A 233 15.44 -14.31 -2.00
CA LEU A 233 15.53 -15.70 -2.46
C LEU A 233 15.86 -15.81 -3.95
N VAL A 234 15.32 -14.92 -4.80
CA VAL A 234 15.71 -14.84 -6.22
C VAL A 234 17.18 -14.45 -6.35
N ALA A 235 17.67 -13.46 -5.61
CA ALA A 235 19.07 -13.09 -5.62
C ALA A 235 19.97 -14.28 -5.22
N LEU A 236 19.68 -14.95 -4.10
CA LEU A 236 20.43 -16.14 -3.67
C LEU A 236 20.41 -17.28 -4.71
N THR A 237 19.29 -17.45 -5.41
CA THR A 237 19.14 -18.47 -6.45
C THR A 237 19.93 -18.15 -7.72
N TRP A 238 20.06 -16.89 -8.10
CA TRP A 238 20.52 -16.48 -9.44
C TRP A 238 21.87 -15.76 -9.46
N PHE A 239 22.36 -15.26 -8.32
CA PHE A 239 23.54 -14.41 -8.28
C PHE A 239 24.83 -15.15 -8.62
N GLU A 240 25.04 -16.36 -8.08
CA GLU A 240 26.24 -17.16 -8.33
C GLU A 240 25.92 -18.63 -8.60
N GLU A 241 26.86 -19.34 -9.22
CA GLU A 241 26.79 -20.79 -9.47
C GLU A 241 27.00 -21.58 -8.17
N GLN A 242 26.49 -22.82 -8.11
CA GLN A 242 26.64 -23.69 -6.95
C GLN A 242 28.00 -24.38 -7.04
N PRO A 243 28.87 -24.25 -6.03
CA PRO A 243 30.17 -24.88 -6.08
C PRO A 243 30.02 -26.41 -6.03
N ARG A 244 30.89 -27.12 -6.75
CA ARG A 244 30.93 -28.59 -6.76
C ARG A 244 31.30 -29.18 -5.40
N GLU A 245 32.10 -28.43 -4.62
CA GLU A 245 32.53 -28.80 -3.28
C GLU A 245 32.17 -27.70 -2.29
N ILE A 246 31.69 -28.10 -1.12
CA ILE A 246 31.34 -27.21 -0.02
C ILE A 246 32.20 -27.57 1.19
N ASP A 247 32.61 -26.53 1.93
CA ASP A 247 33.34 -26.72 3.17
C ASP A 247 32.61 -27.60 4.16
N ARG A 248 33.31 -28.60 4.69
CA ARG A 248 32.77 -29.52 5.70
C ARG A 248 33.05 -29.08 7.14
N GLY A 249 33.51 -27.85 7.37
CA GLY A 249 33.77 -27.36 8.74
C GLY A 249 33.94 -25.85 8.89
N LEU A 250 33.54 -25.33 10.06
CA LEU A 250 33.55 -23.89 10.40
C LEU A 250 34.93 -23.23 10.21
N ARG A 251 36.02 -23.93 10.56
CA ARG A 251 37.40 -23.41 10.40
C ARG A 251 37.82 -23.32 8.94
N ALA A 252 37.34 -24.21 8.07
CA ALA A 252 37.62 -24.14 6.64
C ALA A 252 36.85 -22.98 6.02
N TRP A 253 35.57 -22.84 6.39
CA TRP A 253 34.73 -21.72 5.99
C TRP A 253 35.30 -20.37 6.43
N ALA A 254 35.71 -20.22 7.70
CA ALA A 254 36.28 -18.96 8.20
C ALA A 254 37.56 -18.55 7.45
N ARG A 255 38.43 -19.53 7.12
CA ARG A 255 39.63 -19.27 6.31
C ARG A 255 39.29 -18.84 4.88
N ARG A 256 38.26 -19.42 4.27
CA ARG A 256 37.76 -19.03 2.95
C ARG A 256 37.15 -17.63 2.98
N LEU A 257 36.32 -17.34 3.98
CA LEU A 257 35.73 -16.01 4.16
C LEU A 257 36.81 -14.93 4.27
N ASP A 258 37.83 -15.17 5.07
CA ASP A 258 38.99 -14.28 5.21
C ASP A 258 39.75 -14.12 3.88
N ALA A 259 39.91 -15.19 3.10
CA ALA A 259 40.49 -15.12 1.76
C ALA A 259 39.62 -14.33 0.75
N ASP A 260 38.31 -14.58 0.71
CA ASP A 260 37.34 -13.89 -0.15
C ASP A 260 37.29 -12.39 0.18
N VAL A 261 37.32 -12.03 1.47
CA VAL A 261 37.34 -10.64 1.94
C VAL A 261 38.64 -9.95 1.54
N ARG A 262 39.80 -10.60 1.71
CA ARG A 262 41.09 -10.06 1.26
C ARG A 262 41.14 -9.88 -0.25
N ALA A 263 40.70 -10.87 -1.02
CA ALA A 263 40.63 -10.78 -2.47
C ALA A 263 39.70 -9.63 -2.91
N GLY A 264 38.54 -9.47 -2.26
CA GLY A 264 37.62 -8.37 -2.52
C GLY A 264 38.24 -6.99 -2.24
N ALA A 265 39.01 -6.87 -1.14
CA ALA A 265 39.73 -5.64 -0.81
C ALA A 265 40.85 -5.34 -1.84
N GLU A 266 41.59 -6.35 -2.29
CA GLU A 266 42.62 -6.22 -3.33
C GLU A 266 42.04 -5.81 -4.68
N GLU A 267 40.86 -6.34 -5.06
CA GLU A 267 40.15 -5.91 -6.27
C GLU A 267 39.64 -4.48 -6.12
N LEU A 268 39.03 -4.12 -4.98
CA LEU A 268 38.60 -2.75 -4.72
C LEU A 268 39.76 -1.73 -4.84
N ALA A 269 40.95 -2.10 -4.34
CA ALA A 269 42.16 -1.30 -4.45
C ALA A 269 42.70 -1.17 -5.88
N ARG A 270 42.37 -2.11 -6.78
CA ARG A 270 42.81 -2.10 -8.19
C ARG A 270 41.78 -1.50 -9.15
N ILE A 271 40.49 -1.52 -8.80
CA ILE A 271 39.42 -1.01 -9.65
C ILE A 271 39.72 0.45 -10.05
N TRP A 272 39.60 0.71 -11.35
CA TRP A 272 39.86 2.02 -11.95
C TRP A 272 41.26 2.57 -11.61
N GLY A 273 42.27 1.69 -11.52
CA GLY A 273 43.65 2.07 -11.19
C GLY A 273 43.83 2.58 -9.75
N GLY A 274 42.94 2.16 -8.83
CA GLY A 274 42.93 2.62 -7.44
C GLY A 274 42.11 3.89 -7.19
N ASN A 275 41.57 4.51 -8.24
CA ASN A 275 40.74 5.72 -8.10
C ASN A 275 39.46 5.47 -7.30
N LEU A 276 38.90 4.26 -7.33
CA LEU A 276 37.71 3.95 -6.53
C LEU A 276 38.04 3.95 -5.03
N LEU A 277 39.14 3.31 -4.63
CA LEU A 277 39.60 3.33 -3.24
C LEU A 277 39.96 4.76 -2.80
N PHE A 278 40.66 5.52 -3.65
CA PHE A 278 40.94 6.92 -3.39
C PHE A 278 39.65 7.74 -3.21
N LEU A 279 38.64 7.55 -4.07
CA LEU A 279 37.34 8.19 -3.96
C LEU A 279 36.64 7.83 -2.64
N LEU A 280 36.70 6.57 -2.21
CA LEU A 280 36.13 6.14 -0.92
C LEU A 280 36.83 6.81 0.26
N ILE A 281 38.16 6.92 0.24
CA ILE A 281 38.95 7.64 1.27
C ILE A 281 38.59 9.12 1.28
N VAL A 282 38.51 9.76 0.10
CA VAL A 282 38.10 11.17 -0.03
C VAL A 282 36.68 11.37 0.47
N LEU A 283 35.77 10.44 0.16
CA LEU A 283 34.38 10.47 0.64
C LEU A 283 34.34 10.32 2.16
N GLU A 284 35.10 9.39 2.74
CA GLU A 284 35.18 9.21 4.19
C GLU A 284 35.76 10.46 4.87
N ALA A 285 36.86 11.03 4.35
CA ALA A 285 37.42 12.27 4.85
C ALA A 285 36.43 13.44 4.73
N ALA A 286 35.67 13.52 3.64
CA ALA A 286 34.60 14.49 3.48
C ALA A 286 33.47 14.27 4.49
N LEU A 287 33.07 13.03 4.77
CA LEU A 287 32.07 12.71 5.79
C LEU A 287 32.57 13.02 7.20
N VAL A 288 33.86 12.79 7.51
CA VAL A 288 34.49 13.23 8.77
C VAL A 288 34.46 14.75 8.86
N GLY A 289 34.80 15.44 7.77
CA GLY A 289 34.70 16.90 7.66
C GLY A 289 33.28 17.41 7.88
N VAL A 290 32.27 16.76 7.28
CA VAL A 290 30.85 17.06 7.48
C VAL A 290 30.44 16.81 8.93
N GLY A 291 30.84 15.68 9.52
CA GLY A 291 30.57 15.34 10.91
C GLY A 291 31.20 16.36 11.88
N ALA A 292 32.46 16.73 11.67
CA ALA A 292 33.17 17.74 12.45
C ALA A 292 32.55 19.14 12.27
N MET A 293 32.21 19.52 11.03
CA MET A 293 31.51 20.76 10.72
C MET A 293 30.14 20.82 11.41
N ILE A 294 29.38 19.72 11.41
CA ILE A 294 28.09 19.64 12.11
C ILE A 294 28.28 19.72 13.63
N PHE A 295 29.24 18.98 14.17
CA PHE A 295 29.55 18.93 15.60
C PHE A 295 30.02 20.28 16.14
N VAL A 296 31.03 20.89 15.50
CA VAL A 296 31.54 22.20 15.86
C VAL A 296 30.50 23.28 15.56
N GLY A 297 29.89 23.25 14.37
CA GLY A 297 28.90 24.21 13.92
C GLY A 297 27.68 24.30 14.85
N LYS A 298 27.21 23.16 15.39
CA LYS A 298 26.15 23.16 16.41
C LYS A 298 26.62 23.78 17.73
N ARG A 299 27.87 23.55 18.16
CA ARG A 299 28.41 24.10 19.42
C ARG A 299 28.68 25.60 19.36
N ILE A 300 29.11 26.11 18.21
CA ILE A 300 29.42 27.55 18.03
C ILE A 300 28.24 28.36 17.49
N GLY A 301 27.07 27.73 17.26
CA GLY A 301 25.88 28.42 16.76
C GLY A 301 25.98 28.85 15.29
N TRP A 302 26.71 28.12 14.44
CA TRP A 302 26.81 28.45 13.01
C TRP A 302 25.42 28.34 12.35
N GLY A 303 24.85 29.49 11.97
CA GLY A 303 23.45 29.62 11.56
C GLY A 303 22.96 28.66 10.48
N THR A 304 23.81 28.20 9.55
CA THR A 304 23.41 27.21 8.53
C THR A 304 23.29 25.80 9.11
N VAL A 305 24.25 25.38 9.95
CA VAL A 305 24.28 24.05 10.59
C VAL A 305 23.27 23.96 11.73
N ALA A 306 23.09 25.04 12.48
CA ALA A 306 22.14 25.11 13.59
C ALA A 306 20.68 24.96 13.11
N ARG A 307 20.39 25.34 11.86
CA ARG A 307 19.08 25.17 11.22
C ARG A 307 18.92 23.81 10.52
N MET A 308 19.83 22.85 10.70
CA MET A 308 19.70 21.54 10.06
C MET A 308 18.75 20.63 10.86
N PRO A 309 17.80 19.91 10.22
CA PRO A 309 16.96 18.92 10.87
C PRO A 309 17.76 17.94 11.72
N ASN A 310 17.27 17.57 12.90
CA ASN A 310 18.05 16.70 13.78
C ASN A 310 18.31 15.30 13.24
N HIS A 311 17.39 14.72 12.46
CA HIS A 311 17.63 13.46 11.77
C HIS A 311 18.72 13.63 10.69
N LEU A 312 18.73 14.72 9.91
CA LEU A 312 19.80 14.99 8.93
C LEU A 312 21.14 15.26 9.60
N ALA A 313 21.15 16.02 10.70
CA ALA A 313 22.35 16.26 11.48
C ALA A 313 22.88 14.96 12.11
N ALA A 314 21.99 14.09 12.61
CA ALA A 314 22.35 12.78 13.13
C ALA A 314 22.89 11.86 12.02
N TYR A 315 22.27 11.86 10.83
CA TYR A 315 22.80 11.13 9.68
C TYR A 315 24.18 11.67 9.28
N GLY A 316 24.35 12.99 9.14
CA GLY A 316 25.64 13.58 8.79
C GLY A 316 26.72 13.36 9.85
N MET A 317 26.37 13.41 11.14
CA MET A 317 27.29 13.19 12.26
C MET A 317 27.72 11.73 12.41
N ASN A 318 26.89 10.78 11.94
CA ASN A 318 27.18 9.35 12.03
C ASN A 318 27.64 8.73 10.71
N ALA A 319 27.42 9.38 9.56
CA ALA A 319 27.73 8.84 8.26
C ALA A 319 29.21 8.45 8.10
N TRP A 320 30.13 9.20 8.72
CA TRP A 320 31.57 8.96 8.63
C TRP A 320 32.01 7.62 9.22
N TRP A 321 31.31 7.09 10.23
CA TRP A 321 31.61 5.75 10.78
C TRP A 321 30.62 4.71 10.27
N ALA A 322 29.36 5.09 10.06
CA ALA A 322 28.31 4.18 9.64
C ALA A 322 28.50 3.68 8.20
N LEU A 323 28.92 4.56 7.28
CA LEU A 323 29.15 4.17 5.88
C LEU A 323 30.34 3.22 5.74
N PRO A 324 31.54 3.50 6.28
CA PRO A 324 32.65 2.53 6.23
C PRO A 324 32.31 1.22 6.92
N LEU A 325 31.62 1.26 8.07
CA LEU A 325 31.17 0.04 8.75
C LEU A 325 30.21 -0.77 7.89
N LEU A 326 29.25 -0.12 7.22
CA LEU A 326 28.32 -0.76 6.31
C LEU A 326 29.04 -1.34 5.08
N LEU A 327 30.03 -0.64 4.53
CA LEU A 327 30.84 -1.12 3.41
C LEU A 327 31.78 -2.27 3.80
N ALA A 328 32.23 -2.33 5.06
CA ALA A 328 33.08 -3.40 5.57
C ALA A 328 32.26 -4.65 5.96
N VAL A 329 31.17 -4.47 6.70
CA VAL A 329 30.34 -5.56 7.22
C VAL A 329 29.36 -6.09 6.17
N GLY A 330 28.82 -5.22 5.32
CA GLY A 330 27.82 -5.57 4.31
C GLY A 330 28.26 -6.74 3.41
N PRO A 331 29.42 -6.68 2.73
CA PRO A 331 29.93 -7.77 1.93
C PRO A 331 30.13 -9.07 2.73
N VAL A 332 30.62 -8.99 3.97
CA VAL A 332 30.80 -10.15 4.85
C VAL A 332 29.47 -10.83 5.15
N VAL A 333 28.45 -10.05 5.50
CA VAL A 333 27.09 -10.56 5.75
C VAL A 333 26.51 -11.18 4.49
N LEU A 334 26.66 -10.54 3.33
CA LEU A 334 26.17 -11.07 2.06
C LEU A 334 26.86 -12.39 1.68
N ILE A 335 28.18 -12.49 1.88
CA ILE A 335 28.94 -13.73 1.67
C ILE A 335 28.47 -14.82 2.65
N ALA A 336 28.28 -14.48 3.93
CA ALA A 336 27.80 -15.42 4.93
C ALA A 336 26.39 -15.95 4.61
N VAL A 337 25.46 -15.07 4.21
CA VAL A 337 24.09 -15.46 3.80
C VAL A 337 24.13 -16.33 2.53
N ARG A 338 24.95 -15.96 1.53
CA ARG A 338 25.18 -16.75 0.32
C ARG A 338 25.69 -18.16 0.67
N ASP A 339 26.67 -18.26 1.55
CA ASP A 339 27.29 -19.54 1.90
C ASP A 339 26.37 -20.39 2.79
N ALA A 340 25.60 -19.76 3.69
CA ALA A 340 24.54 -20.44 4.43
C ALA A 340 23.50 -21.03 3.47
N PHE A 341 23.06 -20.27 2.46
CA PHE A 341 22.15 -20.76 1.43
C PHE A 341 22.76 -21.94 0.65
N ARG A 342 24.03 -21.84 0.22
CA ARG A 342 24.74 -22.94 -0.45
C ARG A 342 24.79 -24.21 0.39
N PHE A 343 25.10 -24.07 1.68
CA PHE A 343 25.15 -25.17 2.62
C PHE A 343 23.77 -25.85 2.77
N VAL A 344 22.71 -25.06 2.90
CA VAL A 344 21.33 -25.57 2.97
C VAL A 344 20.98 -26.34 1.70
N VAL A 345 21.20 -25.76 0.51
CA VAL A 345 20.86 -26.43 -0.77
C VAL A 345 21.62 -27.75 -0.91
N ALA A 346 22.92 -27.78 -0.61
CA ALA A 346 23.71 -29.01 -0.72
C ALA A 346 23.31 -30.10 0.26
N ARG A 347 22.76 -29.73 1.42
CA ARG A 347 22.30 -30.68 2.43
C ARG A 347 20.86 -31.13 2.19
N ALA A 348 20.03 -30.28 1.59
CA ALA A 348 18.61 -30.54 1.36
C ALA A 348 18.33 -31.44 0.15
N SER A 349 19.35 -31.88 -0.60
CA SER A 349 19.23 -32.72 -1.81
C SER A 349 18.33 -32.16 -2.92
N VAL A 350 17.89 -30.90 -2.78
CA VAL A 350 17.00 -30.23 -3.72
C VAL A 350 17.78 -29.32 -4.67
N PRO A 351 17.32 -29.14 -5.93
CA PRO A 351 17.92 -28.19 -6.84
C PRO A 351 17.84 -26.77 -6.29
N ARG A 352 18.94 -26.01 -6.37
CA ARG A 352 18.98 -24.55 -6.10
C ARG A 352 17.87 -23.77 -6.81
N ALA A 353 17.47 -24.24 -8.00
CA ALA A 353 16.46 -23.59 -8.83
C ALA A 353 15.12 -23.48 -8.09
N LEU A 354 14.86 -24.34 -7.10
CA LEU A 354 13.67 -24.26 -6.24
C LEU A 354 13.61 -22.98 -5.39
N GLY A 355 14.70 -22.24 -5.23
CA GLY A 355 14.66 -20.99 -4.47
C GLY A 355 13.74 -19.94 -5.09
N THR A 356 13.61 -19.88 -6.43
CA THR A 356 12.68 -18.96 -7.11
C THR A 356 11.20 -19.32 -6.94
N PRO A 357 10.73 -20.57 -7.18
CA PRO A 357 9.36 -20.94 -6.87
C PRO A 357 9.08 -20.89 -5.37
N LEU A 358 10.05 -21.19 -4.49
CA LEU A 358 9.89 -20.98 -3.04
C LEU A 358 9.68 -19.50 -2.71
N ALA A 359 10.43 -18.60 -3.35
CA ALA A 359 10.22 -17.15 -3.23
C ALA A 359 8.79 -16.75 -3.60
N GLY A 360 8.30 -17.28 -4.72
CA GLY A 360 6.93 -17.08 -5.17
C GLY A 360 5.88 -17.68 -4.23
N LEU A 361 6.15 -18.85 -3.63
CA LEU A 361 5.27 -19.48 -2.64
C LEU A 361 5.19 -18.67 -1.34
N VAL A 362 6.32 -18.19 -0.83
CA VAL A 362 6.36 -17.35 0.39
C VAL A 362 5.65 -16.02 0.14
N ALA A 363 5.93 -15.37 -0.99
CA ALA A 363 5.25 -14.14 -1.39
C ALA A 363 3.75 -14.37 -1.59
N GLY A 364 3.37 -15.42 -2.32
CA GLY A 364 1.98 -15.80 -2.55
C GLY A 364 1.26 -16.12 -1.26
N PHE A 365 1.91 -16.82 -0.32
CA PHE A 365 1.36 -17.10 1.01
C PHE A 365 1.07 -15.81 1.78
N ALA A 366 2.05 -14.89 1.85
CA ALA A 366 1.85 -13.59 2.50
C ALA A 366 0.73 -12.78 1.82
N LEU A 367 0.66 -12.77 0.49
CA LEU A 367 -0.40 -12.07 -0.22
C LEU A 367 -1.77 -12.70 0.03
N SER A 368 -1.89 -14.03 -0.04
CA SER A 368 -3.17 -14.74 0.05
C SER A 368 -3.71 -14.93 1.46
N PHE A 369 -2.84 -15.05 2.47
CA PHE A 369 -3.25 -15.34 3.84
C PHE A 369 -3.07 -14.19 4.82
N TRP A 370 -2.37 -13.12 4.42
CA TRP A 370 -2.20 -11.93 5.25
C TRP A 370 -2.73 -10.68 4.53
N TYR A 371 -2.15 -10.29 3.40
CA TYR A 371 -2.46 -9.01 2.75
C TYR A 371 -3.90 -8.91 2.22
N TYR A 372 -4.30 -9.80 1.30
CA TYR A 372 -5.63 -9.73 0.67
C TYR A 372 -6.77 -10.00 1.64
N PRO A 373 -6.66 -10.93 2.62
CA PRO A 373 -7.67 -11.07 3.66
C PRO A 373 -7.82 -9.80 4.52
N ALA A 374 -6.72 -9.18 4.96
CA ALA A 374 -6.78 -7.94 5.74
C ALA A 374 -7.35 -6.77 4.92
N LEU A 375 -7.00 -6.67 3.64
CA LEU A 375 -7.60 -5.70 2.73
C LEU A 375 -9.09 -5.96 2.49
N ALA A 376 -9.48 -7.23 2.35
CA ALA A 376 -10.88 -7.61 2.18
C ALA A 376 -11.71 -7.29 3.42
N ALA A 377 -11.16 -7.44 4.62
CA ALA A 377 -11.80 -7.04 5.88
C ALA A 377 -12.16 -5.55 5.89
N GLN A 378 -11.32 -4.72 5.27
CA GLN A 378 -11.56 -3.27 5.19
C GLN A 378 -12.65 -2.89 4.18
N LEU A 379 -12.74 -3.62 3.07
CA LEU A 379 -13.61 -3.26 1.93
C LEU A 379 -14.95 -4.01 1.93
N SER A 380 -15.01 -5.19 2.55
CA SER A 380 -16.15 -6.09 2.48
C SER A 380 -17.18 -5.79 3.57
N PRO A 381 -18.47 -5.70 3.24
CA PRO A 381 -19.52 -5.60 4.25
C PRO A 381 -19.76 -6.93 5.00
N LYS A 382 -19.12 -8.02 4.56
CA LYS A 382 -19.35 -9.38 5.09
C LYS A 382 -19.11 -9.44 6.60
N GLU A 383 -18.00 -8.86 7.08
CA GLU A 383 -17.59 -8.97 8.48
C GLU A 383 -18.61 -8.33 9.43
N VAL A 384 -19.13 -7.15 9.06
CA VAL A 384 -20.18 -6.43 9.78
C VAL A 384 -21.44 -7.29 9.90
N PHE A 385 -21.82 -8.00 8.84
CA PHE A 385 -22.99 -8.88 8.87
C PHE A 385 -22.75 -10.18 9.66
N GLU A 386 -21.53 -10.74 9.63
CA GLU A 386 -21.15 -11.88 10.49
C GLU A 386 -21.16 -11.47 11.96
N SER A 387 -20.64 -10.29 12.29
CA SER A 387 -20.73 -9.70 13.63
C SER A 387 -22.18 -9.55 14.05
N TYR A 388 -23.05 -8.96 13.22
CA TYR A 388 -24.48 -8.90 13.49
C TYR A 388 -25.09 -10.28 13.72
N ALA A 389 -24.82 -11.26 12.85
CA ALA A 389 -25.36 -12.61 12.97
C ALA A 389 -24.92 -13.31 14.26
N SER A 390 -23.70 -13.05 14.73
CA SER A 390 -23.15 -13.63 15.97
C SER A 390 -23.65 -12.93 17.25
N LEU A 391 -23.98 -11.64 17.17
CA LEU A 391 -24.32 -10.82 18.33
C LEU A 391 -25.83 -10.65 18.54
N ARG A 392 -26.63 -10.79 17.47
CA ARG A 392 -28.07 -10.56 17.55
C ARG A 392 -28.77 -11.62 18.39
N LYS A 393 -29.78 -11.20 19.14
CA LYS A 393 -30.78 -12.11 19.71
C LYS A 393 -31.95 -12.29 18.74
N PRO A 394 -32.72 -13.39 18.86
CA PRO A 394 -33.93 -13.57 18.08
C PRO A 394 -34.89 -12.38 18.23
N GLY A 395 -35.37 -11.82 17.11
CA GLY A 395 -36.30 -10.69 17.10
C GLY A 395 -35.67 -9.29 17.08
N GLU A 396 -34.33 -9.20 17.09
CA GLU A 396 -33.61 -7.92 16.93
C GLU A 396 -33.49 -7.56 15.44
N PRO A 397 -34.00 -6.39 14.99
CA PRO A 397 -33.99 -6.01 13.58
C PRO A 397 -32.67 -5.37 13.14
N LEU A 398 -32.34 -5.50 11.86
CA LEU A 398 -31.26 -4.78 11.20
C LEU A 398 -31.81 -3.77 10.20
N ALA A 399 -31.10 -2.65 10.06
CA ALA A 399 -31.30 -1.68 9.00
C ALA A 399 -29.95 -1.28 8.40
N THR A 400 -29.96 -0.58 7.27
CA THR A 400 -28.77 -0.01 6.64
C THR A 400 -28.90 1.50 6.45
N LEU A 401 -27.79 2.23 6.59
CA LEU A 401 -27.67 3.66 6.31
C LEU A 401 -26.55 3.88 5.29
N GLY A 402 -26.91 4.35 4.09
CA GLY A 402 -25.94 4.61 3.01
C GLY A 402 -25.33 3.35 2.38
N VAL A 403 -25.71 2.15 2.83
CA VAL A 403 -25.24 0.87 2.30
C VAL A 403 -26.37 0.15 1.57
N ARG A 404 -26.22 0.00 0.25
CA ARG A 404 -27.12 -0.81 -0.59
C ARG A 404 -26.57 -2.22 -0.70
N SER A 405 -26.90 -3.07 0.27
CA SER A 405 -26.43 -4.46 0.28
C SER A 405 -27.60 -5.42 0.17
N ARG A 406 -27.68 -6.16 -0.96
CA ARG A 406 -28.56 -7.34 -1.06
C ARG A 406 -28.19 -8.40 -0.02
N ALA A 407 -26.94 -8.42 0.45
CA ALA A 407 -26.50 -9.35 1.48
C ALA A 407 -27.19 -9.08 2.83
N ALA A 408 -27.62 -7.85 3.11
CA ALA A 408 -28.32 -7.54 4.35
C ALA A 408 -29.58 -8.41 4.53
N ALA A 409 -30.35 -8.58 3.46
CA ALA A 409 -31.56 -9.40 3.46
C ALA A 409 -31.27 -10.88 3.75
N TYR A 410 -30.14 -11.39 3.25
CA TYR A 410 -29.70 -12.76 3.51
C TYR A 410 -29.39 -13.00 5.00
N TYR A 411 -28.65 -12.09 5.64
CA TYR A 411 -28.29 -12.24 7.05
C TYR A 411 -29.46 -11.98 8.01
N GLN A 412 -30.36 -11.04 7.67
CA GLN A 412 -31.55 -10.83 8.48
C GLN A 412 -32.54 -12.00 8.36
N GLY A 413 -32.66 -12.58 7.16
CA GLY A 413 -33.69 -13.59 6.84
C GLY A 413 -35.01 -12.96 6.39
N GLY A 414 -34.96 -11.78 5.73
CA GLY A 414 -36.13 -11.01 5.33
C GLY A 414 -35.78 -9.65 4.75
N GLU A 415 -36.78 -8.79 4.52
CA GLU A 415 -36.54 -7.41 4.10
C GLU A 415 -35.83 -6.59 5.20
N VAL A 416 -34.94 -5.70 4.76
CA VAL A 416 -34.11 -4.85 5.62
C VAL A 416 -34.46 -3.40 5.30
N ALA A 417 -34.78 -2.62 6.34
CA ALA A 417 -35.01 -1.19 6.17
C ALA A 417 -33.70 -0.51 5.70
N SER A 418 -33.78 0.27 4.63
CA SER A 418 -32.64 0.99 4.06
C SER A 418 -32.92 2.49 4.08
N PHE A 419 -32.06 3.24 4.75
CA PHE A 419 -32.13 4.68 4.87
C PHE A 419 -31.05 5.35 4.01
N ASN A 420 -31.40 6.49 3.41
CA ASN A 420 -30.47 7.32 2.64
C ASN A 420 -30.04 8.60 3.40
N ASP A 421 -30.62 8.85 4.58
CA ASP A 421 -30.29 10.01 5.40
C ASP A 421 -30.15 9.61 6.88
N ALA A 422 -29.27 10.33 7.59
CA ALA A 422 -28.99 10.08 9.00
C ALA A 422 -30.19 10.36 9.93
N PRO A 423 -31.03 11.40 9.72
CA PRO A 423 -32.19 11.67 10.58
C PRO A 423 -33.22 10.54 10.62
N GLN A 424 -33.59 9.95 9.48
CA GLN A 424 -34.55 8.83 9.43
C GLN A 424 -33.95 7.58 10.08
N ALA A 425 -32.68 7.29 9.79
CA ALA A 425 -31.99 6.16 10.41
C ALA A 425 -31.89 6.32 11.93
N PHE A 426 -31.62 7.53 12.41
CA PHE A 426 -31.60 7.86 13.83
C PHE A 426 -32.97 7.66 14.47
N ALA A 427 -34.03 8.22 13.88
CA ALA A 427 -35.40 8.06 14.39
C ALA A 427 -35.78 6.58 14.51
N TRP A 428 -35.41 5.75 13.52
CA TRP A 428 -35.64 4.31 13.58
C TRP A 428 -34.80 3.61 14.65
N LEU A 429 -33.55 4.02 14.85
CA LEU A 429 -32.64 3.43 15.84
C LEU A 429 -33.04 3.79 17.28
N ALA A 430 -33.48 5.04 17.47
CA ALA A 430 -33.90 5.60 18.76
C ALA A 430 -35.37 5.28 19.11
N ALA A 431 -36.15 4.75 18.16
CA ALA A 431 -37.55 4.39 18.38
C ALA A 431 -37.68 3.45 19.59
N SER A 432 -38.25 3.98 20.66
CA SER A 432 -38.62 3.20 21.83
C SER A 432 -39.68 2.17 21.47
N ALA A 433 -39.57 0.99 22.09
CA ALA A 433 -40.52 -0.12 22.08
C ALA A 433 -42.03 0.22 22.06
N ALA A 434 -42.40 1.42 22.52
CA ALA A 434 -43.76 1.86 22.78
C ALA A 434 -44.45 2.56 21.60
N GLU A 435 -43.72 3.03 20.57
CA GLU A 435 -44.33 3.66 19.39
C GLU A 435 -44.37 2.65 18.25
N GLY A 436 -45.37 1.78 18.31
CA GLY A 436 -45.68 0.84 17.24
C GLY A 436 -46.10 1.58 15.98
N SER A 437 -45.21 1.64 14.99
CA SER A 437 -45.66 1.56 13.60
C SER A 437 -46.16 0.13 13.38
N ALA A 438 -47.37 0.00 12.83
CA ALA A 438 -48.06 -1.28 12.62
C ALA A 438 -47.31 -2.26 11.68
N ASP A 439 -46.17 -1.85 11.11
CA ASP A 439 -45.34 -2.61 10.17
C ASP A 439 -44.00 -3.11 10.76
N SER A 440 -43.74 -2.88 12.06
CA SER A 440 -42.47 -3.25 12.70
C SER A 440 -42.53 -4.67 13.31
N ALA A 441 -41.94 -5.66 12.62
CA ALA A 441 -41.75 -7.03 13.13
C ALA A 441 -40.78 -7.16 14.34
N ALA A 442 -40.36 -6.06 14.95
CA ALA A 442 -39.40 -6.03 16.06
C ALA A 442 -40.10 -6.18 17.41
N ALA A 443 -39.56 -7.01 18.30
CA ALA A 443 -40.10 -7.17 19.64
C ALA A 443 -39.99 -5.85 20.45
N PRO A 444 -40.98 -5.49 21.28
CA PRO A 444 -40.93 -4.30 22.12
C PRO A 444 -39.69 -4.35 23.03
N GLY A 445 -38.78 -3.39 22.87
CA GLY A 445 -37.57 -3.25 23.69
C GLY A 445 -36.35 -4.00 23.13
N ALA A 446 -36.49 -4.60 21.95
CA ALA A 446 -35.37 -5.25 21.28
C ALA A 446 -34.31 -4.24 20.86
N ARG A 447 -33.05 -4.64 21.00
CA ARG A 447 -31.90 -3.95 20.45
C ARG A 447 -32.04 -3.82 18.94
N ARG A 448 -31.77 -2.62 18.43
CA ARG A 448 -31.82 -2.30 17.00
C ARG A 448 -30.41 -2.20 16.46
N TRP A 449 -30.19 -2.78 15.30
CA TRP A 449 -28.88 -2.83 14.65
C TRP A 449 -28.90 -2.01 13.37
N LEU A 450 -27.82 -1.28 13.12
CA LEU A 450 -27.69 -0.43 11.95
C LEU A 450 -26.32 -0.60 11.32
N VAL A 451 -26.29 -1.04 10.07
CA VAL A 451 -25.07 -1.01 9.25
C VAL A 451 -24.91 0.40 8.67
N VAL A 452 -23.83 1.09 9.02
CA VAL A 452 -23.64 2.50 8.68
C VAL A 452 -22.44 2.65 7.76
N LYS A 453 -22.61 3.35 6.63
CA LYS A 453 -21.49 3.81 5.83
C LYS A 453 -20.68 4.85 6.62
N SER A 454 -19.35 4.73 6.63
CA SER A 454 -18.48 5.49 7.55
C SER A 454 -18.54 7.02 7.40
N ASP A 455 -18.95 7.52 6.23
CA ASP A 455 -19.18 8.95 5.96
C ASP A 455 -20.45 9.50 6.63
N GLU A 456 -21.45 8.65 6.89
CA GLU A 456 -22.68 9.02 7.60
C GLU A 456 -22.54 8.91 9.13
N LEU A 457 -21.53 8.18 9.63
CA LEU A 457 -21.30 7.98 11.06
C LEU A 457 -21.16 9.31 11.85
N PRO A 458 -20.38 10.33 11.40
CA PRO A 458 -20.36 11.68 11.99
C PRO A 458 -21.74 12.28 12.26
N ARG A 459 -22.61 12.28 11.24
CA ARG A 459 -23.94 12.90 11.30
C ARG A 459 -24.85 12.11 12.24
N LEU A 460 -24.80 10.78 12.15
CA LEU A 460 -25.57 9.91 13.02
C LEU A 460 -25.13 10.03 14.49
N ASN A 461 -23.82 10.11 14.76
CA ASN A 461 -23.29 10.31 16.10
C ASN A 461 -23.73 11.65 16.69
N SER A 462 -23.69 12.73 15.90
CA SER A 462 -24.19 14.06 16.31
C SER A 462 -25.65 14.02 16.78
N LEU A 463 -26.54 13.36 16.03
CA LEU A 463 -27.94 13.19 16.42
C LEU A 463 -28.08 12.36 17.71
N PHE A 464 -27.32 11.28 17.82
CA PHE A 464 -27.35 10.42 19.00
C PHE A 464 -26.84 11.14 20.25
N ARG A 465 -25.76 11.91 20.14
CA ARG A 465 -25.23 12.75 21.22
C ARG A 465 -26.20 13.83 21.65
N LYS A 466 -26.92 14.44 20.70
CA LYS A 466 -27.95 15.45 21.01
C LYS A 466 -29.03 14.90 21.93
N GLN A 467 -29.40 13.63 21.79
CA GLN A 467 -30.42 12.99 22.63
C GLN A 467 -29.86 12.35 23.90
N HIS A 468 -28.68 11.72 23.84
CA HIS A 468 -28.17 10.85 24.91
C HIS A 468 -26.90 11.37 25.61
N GLY A 469 -26.27 12.44 25.12
CA GLY A 469 -25.04 13.01 25.68
C GLY A 469 -23.79 12.13 25.58
N ARG A 470 -23.83 11.04 24.80
CA ARG A 470 -22.74 10.07 24.63
C ARG A 470 -22.61 9.59 23.20
N ASN A 471 -21.46 9.05 22.83
CA ASN A 471 -21.24 8.53 21.47
C ASN A 471 -22.18 7.38 21.12
N LEU A 472 -22.51 7.29 19.82
CA LEU A 472 -23.23 6.17 19.23
C LEU A 472 -22.47 4.86 19.51
N PRO A 473 -23.13 3.82 20.05
CA PRO A 473 -22.55 2.49 20.18
C PRO A 473 -22.17 1.89 18.83
N VAL A 474 -20.86 1.70 18.59
CA VAL A 474 -20.33 0.94 17.45
C VAL A 474 -19.70 -0.36 17.99
N LEU A 475 -20.14 -1.48 17.45
CA LEU A 475 -19.81 -2.83 17.91
C LEU A 475 -18.86 -3.57 16.96
N ASP A 476 -18.76 -3.09 15.73
CA ASP A 476 -17.75 -3.52 14.76
C ASP A 476 -17.29 -2.28 13.99
N GLY A 477 -16.10 -1.79 14.35
CA GLY A 477 -15.46 -0.62 13.75
C GLY A 477 -14.22 -0.96 12.92
N ARG A 478 -13.99 -2.25 12.60
CA ARG A 478 -12.76 -2.73 11.96
C ARG A 478 -12.59 -2.24 10.52
N SER A 479 -13.71 -2.11 9.79
CA SER A 479 -13.72 -1.56 8.44
C SER A 479 -13.76 -0.04 8.47
N SER A 480 -12.89 0.59 7.66
CA SER A 480 -12.90 2.03 7.46
C SER A 480 -14.06 2.54 6.58
N GLN A 481 -14.85 1.65 6.00
CA GLN A 481 -15.90 1.97 5.02
C GLN A 481 -17.29 1.74 5.61
N ILE A 482 -17.46 0.70 6.43
CA ILE A 482 -18.76 0.28 6.95
C ILE A 482 -18.60 -0.14 8.41
N VAL A 483 -19.50 0.32 9.28
CA VAL A 483 -19.48 -0.02 10.71
C VAL A 483 -20.80 -0.64 11.14
N LEU A 484 -20.78 -1.46 12.19
CA LEU A 484 -21.97 -1.96 12.85
C LEU A 484 -22.30 -1.10 14.07
N ALA A 485 -23.38 -0.33 13.99
CA ALA A 485 -23.89 0.46 15.09
C ALA A 485 -25.13 -0.18 15.74
N SER A 486 -25.43 0.23 16.97
CA SER A 486 -26.63 -0.17 17.69
C SER A 486 -27.09 0.91 18.66
N ASN A 487 -28.29 0.77 19.24
CA ASN A 487 -28.79 1.63 20.30
C ASN A 487 -28.14 1.34 21.68
N GLU A 488 -27.50 0.17 21.84
CA GLU A 488 -26.78 -0.21 23.06
C GLU A 488 -25.48 -0.98 22.75
N LEU A 489 -24.54 -0.99 23.71
CA LEU A 489 -23.26 -1.72 23.59
C LEU A 489 -23.35 -3.19 24.05
N GLY A 490 -24.28 -3.52 24.96
CA GLY A 490 -24.40 -4.87 25.51
C GLY A 490 -23.14 -5.35 26.27
N GLY A 491 -22.45 -4.44 26.97
CA GLY A 491 -21.25 -4.76 27.77
C GLY A 491 -19.93 -4.84 26.98
N ARG A 492 -19.95 -4.54 25.68
CA ARG A 492 -18.75 -4.44 24.83
C ARG A 492 -18.18 -3.02 24.82
N PRO A 493 -16.87 -2.84 24.55
CA PRO A 493 -16.30 -1.53 24.30
C PRO A 493 -16.90 -0.91 23.03
N ASN A 494 -16.92 0.42 22.96
CA ASN A 494 -17.29 1.13 21.75
C ASN A 494 -16.09 1.14 20.79
N GLU A 495 -16.24 0.56 19.61
CA GLU A 495 -15.20 0.51 18.57
C GLU A 495 -15.20 1.74 17.65
N SER A 496 -16.04 2.75 17.95
CA SER A 496 -16.12 3.97 17.17
C SER A 496 -14.82 4.78 17.23
N TRP A 497 -14.29 5.18 16.06
CA TRP A 497 -13.16 6.12 16.01
C TRP A 497 -13.50 7.49 16.63
N LEU A 498 -14.79 7.85 16.68
CA LEU A 498 -15.26 9.09 17.32
C LEU A 498 -15.03 9.09 18.82
N SER A 499 -14.91 7.93 19.48
CA SER A 499 -14.60 7.86 20.91
C SER A 499 -13.21 8.40 21.27
N ARG A 500 -12.32 8.56 20.28
CA ARG A 500 -11.00 9.21 20.45
C ARG A 500 -11.04 10.73 20.26
N VAL A 501 -12.13 11.25 19.72
CA VAL A 501 -12.27 12.65 19.28
C VAL A 501 -13.31 13.38 20.11
N VAL A 502 -14.44 12.74 20.38
CA VAL A 502 -15.52 13.26 21.21
C VAL A 502 -15.55 12.43 22.47
N LEU A 503 -15.05 12.99 23.56
CA LEU A 503 -14.90 12.27 24.81
C LEU A 503 -16.23 12.19 25.55
N ASP A 504 -16.53 11.01 26.08
CA ASP A 504 -17.70 10.81 26.95
C ASP A 504 -17.41 11.24 28.40
N GLU A 505 -16.13 11.34 28.78
CA GLU A 505 -15.68 11.72 30.12
C GLU A 505 -14.92 13.07 30.10
N PRO A 506 -15.02 13.87 31.17
CA PRO A 506 -14.22 15.09 31.31
C PRO A 506 -12.73 14.78 31.35
N VAL A 507 -11.93 15.59 30.67
CA VAL A 507 -10.46 15.50 30.65
C VAL A 507 -9.85 16.68 31.39
N ALA A 508 -8.69 16.45 32.01
CA ALA A 508 -7.83 17.49 32.58
C ALA A 508 -6.55 17.57 31.73
N PRO A 509 -6.48 18.49 30.74
CA PRO A 509 -5.30 18.64 29.89
C PRO A 509 -4.06 18.97 30.70
N ALA A 510 -2.88 18.54 30.22
CA ALA A 510 -1.61 18.80 30.89
C ALA A 510 -1.32 20.30 31.08
N ASN A 511 -1.73 21.13 30.11
CA ASN A 511 -1.66 22.59 30.18
C ASN A 511 -3.09 23.14 30.14
N PRO A 512 -3.75 23.33 31.29
CA PRO A 512 -5.11 23.85 31.33
C PRO A 512 -5.14 25.31 30.88
N LEU A 513 -6.25 25.68 30.24
CA LEU A 513 -6.52 27.03 29.76
C LEU A 513 -7.96 27.40 30.09
N ASP A 514 -8.20 28.67 30.41
CA ASP A 514 -9.56 29.23 30.48
C ASP A 514 -9.67 30.32 29.42
N ALA A 515 -10.24 29.95 28.28
CA ALA A 515 -10.49 30.85 27.18
C ALA A 515 -11.76 30.46 26.43
N MET A 516 -12.42 31.43 25.81
CA MET A 516 -13.72 31.24 25.15
C MET A 516 -13.71 31.94 23.78
N PHE A 517 -14.16 31.21 22.76
CA PHE A 517 -14.59 31.78 21.49
C PHE A 517 -16.09 32.06 21.54
N ASP A 518 -16.46 33.32 21.32
CA ASP A 518 -17.80 33.85 21.54
C ASP A 518 -18.38 33.39 22.90
N ASP A 519 -19.60 32.90 22.93
CA ASP A 519 -20.16 32.17 24.07
C ASP A 519 -20.47 30.72 23.69
N GLN A 520 -19.71 30.20 22.71
CA GLN A 520 -19.98 28.93 22.05
C GLN A 520 -18.95 27.85 22.35
N LEU A 521 -17.66 28.18 22.39
CA LEU A 521 -16.59 27.18 22.46
C LEU A 521 -15.53 27.55 23.49
N GLU A 522 -15.47 26.79 24.57
CA GLU A 522 -14.45 26.92 25.61
C GLU A 522 -13.22 26.07 25.24
N VAL A 523 -12.03 26.65 25.40
CA VAL A 523 -10.76 25.91 25.28
C VAL A 523 -10.36 25.46 26.67
N LEU A 524 -10.29 24.14 26.89
CA LEU A 524 -9.97 23.55 28.18
C LEU A 524 -8.46 23.48 28.44
N GLY A 525 -7.67 23.47 27.37
CA GLY A 525 -6.23 23.36 27.44
C GLY A 525 -5.63 22.59 26.27
N TRP A 526 -4.36 22.25 26.40
CA TRP A 526 -3.62 21.52 25.38
C TRP A 526 -2.56 20.61 26.00
N GLU A 527 -2.12 19.64 25.23
CA GLU A 527 -0.96 18.81 25.56
C GLU A 527 -0.16 18.47 24.31
N LEU A 528 1.09 18.06 24.54
CA LEU A 528 2.01 17.67 23.50
C LEU A 528 2.46 16.24 23.76
N THR A 529 2.34 15.38 22.77
CA THR A 529 2.87 14.00 22.81
C THR A 529 3.79 13.74 21.63
N ASP A 530 4.67 12.75 21.74
CA ASP A 530 5.38 12.21 20.58
C ASP A 530 4.58 11.08 19.90
N ASP A 531 5.15 10.52 18.82
CA ASP A 531 4.55 9.44 18.04
C ASP A 531 4.32 8.15 18.86
N GLU A 532 4.97 8.02 20.02
CA GLU A 532 4.81 6.89 20.95
C GLU A 532 3.72 7.18 22.02
N GLY A 533 3.09 8.35 21.95
CA GLY A 533 2.07 8.80 22.91
C GLY A 533 2.64 9.29 24.24
N GLN A 534 3.96 9.45 24.37
CA GLN A 534 4.58 9.96 25.58
C GLN A 534 4.47 11.48 25.66
N GLN A 535 4.14 12.02 26.84
CA GLN A 535 4.06 13.46 27.03
C GLN A 535 5.43 14.13 26.81
N ALA A 536 5.42 15.19 26.00
CA ALA A 536 6.58 15.98 25.67
C ALA A 536 6.48 17.37 26.32
N SER A 537 7.55 17.78 27.01
CA SER A 537 7.67 19.12 27.59
C SER A 537 8.34 20.14 26.65
N SER A 538 8.84 19.66 25.51
CA SER A 538 9.54 20.46 24.52
C SER A 538 9.47 19.80 23.15
N VAL A 539 9.46 20.62 22.11
CA VAL A 539 9.56 20.16 20.72
C VAL A 539 10.99 20.26 20.23
N VAL A 540 11.29 19.39 19.29
CA VAL A 540 12.56 19.36 18.58
C VAL A 540 12.26 19.58 17.09
N PRO A 541 12.86 20.59 16.43
CA PRO A 541 12.63 20.82 15.01
C PRO A 541 12.77 19.54 14.20
N GLN A 542 11.83 19.32 13.27
CA GLN A 542 11.79 18.20 12.34
C GLN A 542 11.52 16.81 12.95
N LYS A 543 11.32 16.70 14.26
CA LYS A 543 10.64 15.55 14.87
C LYS A 543 9.13 15.83 14.84
N SER A 544 8.33 14.82 14.52
CA SER A 544 6.87 14.91 14.59
C SER A 544 6.43 14.78 16.06
N TYR A 545 5.41 15.56 16.40
CA TYR A 545 4.72 15.57 17.67
C TYR A 545 3.23 15.72 17.40
N HIS A 546 2.41 15.43 18.40
CA HIS A 546 0.98 15.57 18.38
C HIS A 546 0.58 16.69 19.35
N LEU A 547 0.07 17.81 18.82
CA LEU A 547 -0.52 18.88 19.61
C LEU A 547 -2.01 18.60 19.76
N ARG A 548 -2.40 18.14 20.95
CA ARG A 548 -3.80 17.86 21.27
C ARG A 548 -4.43 19.05 21.95
N THR A 549 -5.47 19.61 21.35
CA THR A 549 -6.22 20.75 21.89
C THR A 549 -7.61 20.31 22.29
N PHE A 550 -8.01 20.70 23.50
CA PHE A 550 -9.26 20.26 24.12
C PHE A 550 -10.27 21.39 24.17
N PHE A 551 -11.50 21.07 23.80
CA PHE A 551 -12.59 22.02 23.77
C PHE A 551 -13.82 21.51 24.50
N ARG A 552 -14.62 22.43 25.04
CA ARG A 552 -15.99 22.17 25.50
C ARG A 552 -16.96 23.05 24.74
N VAL A 553 -17.99 22.42 24.18
CA VAL A 553 -19.02 23.11 23.42
C VAL A 553 -20.12 23.57 24.36
N HIS A 554 -20.42 24.87 24.35
CA HIS A 554 -21.50 25.47 25.15
C HIS A 554 -22.74 25.74 24.31
N ARG A 555 -22.57 26.07 23.02
CA ARG A 555 -23.68 26.36 22.09
C ARG A 555 -23.39 25.83 20.68
N PRO A 556 -24.43 25.63 19.84
CA PRO A 556 -24.25 25.19 18.46
C PRO A 556 -23.36 26.14 17.68
N ILE A 557 -22.38 25.58 16.96
CA ILE A 557 -21.44 26.34 16.14
C ILE A 557 -21.85 26.23 14.67
N THR A 558 -22.00 27.36 14.01
CA THR A 558 -22.32 27.42 12.57
C THR A 558 -21.12 27.89 11.76
N GLY A 559 -21.00 27.40 10.52
CA GLY A 559 -19.93 27.80 9.61
C GLY A 559 -18.86 26.72 9.40
N ASN A 560 -18.04 26.91 8.36
CA ASN A 560 -16.98 26.00 7.98
C ASN A 560 -15.64 26.50 8.53
N TRP A 561 -15.48 26.40 9.85
CA TRP A 561 -14.29 26.83 10.55
C TRP A 561 -13.13 25.85 10.34
N LYS A 562 -11.93 26.41 10.18
CA LYS A 562 -10.64 25.71 10.24
C LYS A 562 -9.87 26.22 11.44
N MET A 563 -9.05 25.36 12.02
CA MET A 563 -8.17 25.75 13.12
C MET A 563 -6.83 26.22 12.56
N PHE A 564 -6.24 27.20 13.22
CA PHE A 564 -4.86 27.60 13.01
C PHE A 564 -4.08 27.44 14.30
N VAL A 565 -2.84 26.99 14.16
CA VAL A 565 -1.86 26.92 15.23
C VAL A 565 -0.68 27.77 14.83
N HIS A 566 -0.40 28.83 15.59
CA HIS A 566 0.79 29.64 15.40
C HIS A 566 1.78 29.42 16.54
N ILE A 567 3.04 29.17 16.20
CA ILE A 567 4.13 29.14 17.18
C ILE A 567 5.06 30.29 16.85
N ASP A 568 4.97 31.35 17.64
CA ASP A 568 5.55 32.65 17.37
C ASP A 568 6.70 32.95 18.34
N GLY A 569 7.84 33.37 17.80
CA GLY A 569 9.01 33.72 18.59
C GLY A 569 10.22 33.96 17.71
N PHE A 570 11.17 34.77 18.19
CA PHE A 570 12.44 35.01 17.50
C PHE A 570 12.29 35.41 16.02
N GLN A 571 11.31 36.28 15.71
CA GLN A 571 10.97 36.72 14.34
C GLN A 571 10.59 35.57 13.39
N ARG A 572 10.02 34.48 13.94
CA ARG A 572 9.55 33.32 13.19
C ARG A 572 8.16 32.90 13.66
N ARG A 573 7.44 32.31 12.72
CA ARG A 573 6.09 31.77 12.90
C ARG A 573 6.01 30.41 12.22
N TYR A 574 5.51 29.42 12.94
CA TYR A 574 4.99 28.19 12.35
C TYR A 574 3.52 28.43 12.06
N ASN A 575 3.04 27.96 10.92
CA ASN A 575 1.62 28.00 10.62
C ASN A 575 1.09 26.57 10.42
N GLY A 576 0.29 26.11 11.38
CA GLY A 576 -0.41 24.84 11.38
C GLY A 576 -1.89 24.99 11.06
N ASP A 577 -2.24 25.65 9.94
CA ASP A 577 -3.61 25.73 9.45
C ASP A 577 -4.11 24.34 9.01
N HIS A 578 -5.24 23.89 9.56
CA HIS A 578 -5.82 22.59 9.24
C HIS A 578 -7.34 22.57 9.42
N ALA A 579 -7.99 21.58 8.80
CA ALA A 579 -9.38 21.27 9.11
C ALA A 579 -9.42 20.49 10.42
N VAL A 580 -10.24 20.93 11.36
CA VAL A 580 -10.40 20.29 12.68
C VAL A 580 -10.75 18.81 12.49
N ILE A 581 -10.03 17.93 13.17
CA ILE A 581 -10.17 16.46 13.10
C ILE A 581 -10.06 15.98 11.64
N GLU A 582 -9.09 16.52 10.90
CA GLU A 582 -8.87 16.24 9.47
C GLU A 582 -10.11 16.48 8.57
N GLY A 583 -11.09 17.25 9.05
CA GLY A 583 -12.38 17.45 8.40
C GLY A 583 -13.35 16.26 8.49
N ARG A 584 -13.03 15.20 9.26
CA ARG A 584 -13.87 14.00 9.42
C ARG A 584 -15.06 14.22 10.36
N TYR A 585 -14.96 15.18 11.30
CA TYR A 585 -16.04 15.54 12.20
C TYR A 585 -16.18 17.07 12.34
N PRO A 586 -16.85 17.72 11.38
CA PRO A 586 -16.94 19.18 11.32
C PRO A 586 -17.64 19.79 12.53
N MET A 587 -17.25 21.02 12.90
CA MET A 587 -17.75 21.74 14.08
C MET A 587 -19.28 21.93 14.10
N SER A 588 -19.92 21.97 12.94
CA SER A 588 -21.38 22.06 12.81
C SER A 588 -22.13 20.81 13.31
N LEU A 589 -21.43 19.71 13.53
CA LEU A 589 -21.98 18.48 14.10
C LEU A 589 -21.76 18.37 15.62
N TRP A 590 -20.96 19.25 16.21
CA TRP A 590 -20.70 19.22 17.65
C TRP A 590 -21.94 19.67 18.43
N GLN A 591 -22.26 18.95 19.49
CA GLN A 591 -23.42 19.23 20.34
C GLN A 591 -23.00 19.99 21.60
N PRO A 592 -23.88 20.87 22.13
CA PRO A 592 -23.67 21.45 23.46
C PRO A 592 -23.42 20.36 24.51
N GLY A 593 -22.38 20.54 25.32
CA GLY A 593 -21.88 19.58 26.29
C GLY A 593 -20.74 18.69 25.77
N ASP A 594 -20.48 18.65 24.46
CA ASP A 594 -19.40 17.84 23.91
C ASP A 594 -18.03 18.32 24.38
N VAL A 595 -17.18 17.35 24.74
CA VAL A 595 -15.76 17.56 24.97
C VAL A 595 -15.01 17.02 23.75
N ILE A 596 -14.36 17.90 23.01
CA ILE A 596 -13.70 17.57 21.73
C ILE A 596 -12.20 17.63 21.89
N VAL A 597 -11.50 16.68 21.26
CA VAL A 597 -10.05 16.67 21.08
C VAL A 597 -9.75 16.82 19.60
N ASP A 598 -9.01 17.85 19.27
CA ASP A 598 -8.32 17.96 17.99
C ASP A 598 -6.86 17.52 18.17
N ASP A 599 -6.41 16.54 17.40
CA ASP A 599 -5.06 16.00 17.43
C ASP A 599 -4.33 16.40 16.14
N HIS A 600 -3.51 17.44 16.23
CA HIS A 600 -2.82 18.03 15.09
C HIS A 600 -1.34 17.61 15.07
N GLU A 601 -0.89 17.04 13.95
CA GLU A 601 0.54 16.73 13.75
C GLU A 601 1.35 18.03 13.68
N LEU A 602 2.17 18.24 14.71
CA LEU A 602 3.07 19.36 14.85
C LEU A 602 4.49 18.95 14.45
N LYS A 603 4.97 19.50 13.35
CA LYS A 603 6.37 19.36 12.92
C LYS A 603 6.96 20.70 12.54
N LEU A 604 7.80 21.23 13.43
CA LEU A 604 8.47 22.51 13.20
C LEU A 604 9.51 22.41 12.07
N GLU A 605 9.62 23.49 11.32
CA GLU A 605 10.66 23.69 10.33
C GLU A 605 12.05 23.66 10.97
N PRO A 606 13.10 23.30 10.22
CA PRO A 606 14.45 23.06 10.77
C PRO A 606 15.07 24.28 11.46
N ASN A 607 14.48 25.43 11.23
CA ASN A 607 15.09 26.74 11.34
C ASN A 607 14.53 27.53 12.55
N PHE A 608 13.80 26.86 13.44
CA PHE A 608 13.41 27.34 14.76
C PHE A 608 14.62 27.29 15.71
N THR A 609 14.97 28.43 16.30
CA THR A 609 16.07 28.52 17.27
C THR A 609 15.63 27.91 18.59
N PRO A 610 16.51 27.26 19.38
CA PRO A 610 16.16 26.84 20.73
C PRO A 610 15.72 28.02 21.59
N GLY A 611 14.60 27.87 22.31
CA GLY A 611 14.02 28.96 23.08
C GLY A 611 12.53 28.77 23.35
N ASP A 612 11.94 29.76 24.00
CA ASP A 612 10.52 29.79 24.34
C ASP A 612 9.73 30.50 23.25
N TYR A 613 8.78 29.80 22.65
CA TYR A 613 7.87 30.34 21.63
C TYR A 613 6.47 30.42 22.21
N ALA A 614 5.75 31.49 21.89
CA ALA A 614 4.35 31.62 22.26
C ALA A 614 3.49 30.75 21.33
N LEU A 615 2.66 29.89 21.92
CA LEU A 615 1.65 29.11 21.22
C LEU A 615 0.37 29.92 21.15
N TYR A 616 -0.14 30.10 19.93
CA TYR A 616 -1.44 30.70 19.66
C TYR A 616 -2.33 29.72 18.92
N VAL A 617 -3.61 29.70 19.30
CA VAL A 617 -4.64 28.90 18.64
C VAL A 617 -5.85 29.76 18.31
N GLY A 618 -6.57 29.39 17.26
CA GLY A 618 -7.88 29.93 16.98
C GLY A 618 -8.48 29.38 15.70
N PHE A 619 -9.59 29.97 15.28
CA PHE A 619 -10.35 29.50 14.13
C PHE A 619 -10.56 30.58 13.08
N PHE A 620 -10.65 30.15 11.82
CA PHE A 620 -10.89 31.03 10.69
C PHE A 620 -11.81 30.39 9.65
N SER A 621 -12.52 31.23 8.88
CA SER A 621 -13.36 30.85 7.75
C SER A 621 -13.28 31.93 6.68
N GLY A 622 -12.49 31.70 5.62
CA GLY A 622 -12.13 32.76 4.68
C GLY A 622 -11.34 33.84 5.40
N ASP A 623 -11.80 35.10 5.31
CA ASP A 623 -11.19 36.23 6.01
C ASP A 623 -11.71 36.44 7.44
N ALA A 624 -12.76 35.71 7.85
CA ALA A 624 -13.35 35.82 9.17
C ALA A 624 -12.52 35.04 10.22
N ARG A 625 -12.38 35.61 11.43
CA ARG A 625 -11.82 34.97 12.62
C ARG A 625 -12.93 34.71 13.63
N PHE A 626 -12.84 33.59 14.35
CA PHE A 626 -13.74 33.30 15.45
C PHE A 626 -13.34 34.18 16.63
N GLU A 627 -14.24 35.04 17.08
CA GLU A 627 -13.96 36.07 18.07
C GLU A 627 -13.62 35.46 19.44
N VAL A 628 -12.62 36.02 20.12
CA VAL A 628 -12.21 35.61 21.46
C VAL A 628 -12.83 36.56 22.48
N THR A 629 -13.72 36.06 23.33
CA THR A 629 -14.43 36.88 24.34
C THR A 629 -13.84 36.74 25.74
N ARG A 630 -13.10 35.65 26.00
CA ARG A 630 -12.46 35.37 27.29
C ARG A 630 -11.10 34.71 27.10
N GLY A 631 -10.16 35.06 27.98
CA GLY A 631 -8.81 34.48 28.02
C GLY A 631 -7.74 35.40 27.43
N PRO A 632 -6.45 35.03 27.58
CA PRO A 632 -5.35 35.82 27.04
C PRO A 632 -5.33 35.75 25.51
N GLU A 633 -5.44 36.90 24.83
CA GLU A 633 -5.61 36.93 23.38
C GLU A 633 -4.82 38.04 22.68
N HIS A 634 -4.59 37.88 21.37
CA HIS A 634 -3.98 38.87 20.48
C HIS A 634 -4.51 38.70 19.06
N GLU A 635 -5.32 39.65 18.58
CA GLU A 635 -5.95 39.65 17.24
C GLU A 635 -6.88 38.45 17.00
N ASN A 636 -7.77 38.12 17.95
CA ASN A 636 -8.65 36.96 17.92
C ASN A 636 -7.89 35.63 17.83
N ARG A 637 -6.76 35.58 18.55
CA ARG A 637 -5.93 34.37 18.71
C ARG A 637 -5.67 34.18 20.18
N ILE A 638 -6.08 33.04 20.71
CA ILE A 638 -5.85 32.71 22.12
C ILE A 638 -4.37 32.37 22.29
N ARG A 639 -3.71 33.03 23.24
CA ARG A 639 -2.35 32.71 23.69
C ARG A 639 -2.41 31.51 24.62
N ALA A 640 -2.36 30.30 24.06
CA ALA A 640 -2.53 29.05 24.79
C ALA A 640 -1.36 28.70 25.73
N GLY A 641 -0.16 29.23 25.49
CA GLY A 641 0.97 29.01 26.37
C GLY A 641 2.32 29.23 25.71
N VAL A 642 3.33 28.49 26.21
CA VAL A 642 4.69 28.53 25.71
C VAL A 642 5.13 27.12 25.30
N ILE A 643 5.69 26.99 24.10
CA ILE A 643 6.35 25.79 23.63
C ILE A 643 7.86 26.00 23.69
N ARG A 644 8.55 25.13 24.43
CA ARG A 644 10.01 25.10 24.47
C ARG A 644 10.54 24.36 23.25
N VAL A 645 11.33 25.04 22.41
CA VAL A 645 12.10 24.44 21.32
C VAL A 645 13.50 24.08 21.83
N ARG A 646 13.96 22.85 21.58
CA ARG A 646 15.30 22.35 21.96
C ARG A 646 16.20 22.05 20.77
#